data_AF-A0A8J6FTD3-F1
#
_entry.id   AF-A0A8J6FTD3-F1
#
_cell.length_a   1.000
_cell.length_b   1.000
_cell.length_c   1.000
_cell.angle_alpha   90.00
_cell.angle_beta   90.00
_cell.angle_gamma   90.00
#
_symmetry.space_group_name_H-M   'P 1'
#
loop_
_entity.id
_entity.type
_entity.pdbx_description
1 polymer ?
#
loop_
_entity_poly.entity_id
_entity_poly.type
_entity_poly.pdbx_seq_one_letter_code
_entity_poly.pdbx_strand_id
1 'polypeptide(L)'
;MAGKHLTGSQRVTELQIKIDELQTTNRTLEQHIAHLTENKESVSNEVEILTRKNDQLCKELTEIDKLAEQLEKEKEQALNIADQELEQAKSEVRQQQKTIDNLEVTVKNLKLDTSIAKEQLDKAATELEEKKQETRTINLLLDQLQEDNNRLSKKVEKIEKAEKKSALVNMKGRATSPSKLDSFVKSLEEERDHYKREAEHLRKMLQGRSSSPKRSPSRLDSEIKKTVRERDELQHMLTKYERHMAEIQANVKVLTSERDKAIMLYERAQKEITKLRKEFMSSSKTPKTSSTAQAILKRVESERDSTVSDLRRMTTERDSLRERLRVIGTFTNPISDFLHQHADQMDKKSELYCMKDTISSMESEFKILSRRAAETKDELRQQKSECDSLRLQINKMEHSLDEAQRRLSLKLNELQLAQEKIARQENKIDEQSNQCLLQKEELTILQKTIAELDKEKDNLLYNIDQKSEKISSLESSLALKENTIQRMLREMEESARQSSKAISSHEQEVSRLRRQMDEISEELSRTGREKETVVQENLVVHDHLSKNKVEIQTLTHKVKDVQNELQDVKVKLQGAKTDVTRLENSLAFKEKENRDLLENYRKSSSQADIWEDKVHKLEKEFNSVKLDLLGAESECRRLKERVDVFELESEQQITSEQSYKSQINTLTKSVARMEEELREARSEKSLALSDLASTRELCVKLDSGKEMLNRQLCAKTQDVEMLQQELESSHSEIELLRKQLASERISVKNLESLLVSNQDKECQSQMRAQELDSELQLLGERLILAESKLGTQSREAGQLRNKIAEQEAELDITRRQLSTERFEREFAVKELRRQNFQATSTFRRTPSPPRRLTERSLRSPERHTRSPEKSIDWSLQFRNY
;
A
#
# COMPACT_ATOMS: atom_id res chain seq x y z
N MET A 1 -34.37 -8.86 -63.88
CA MET A 1 -32.96 -8.80 -63.45
C MET A 1 -32.65 -7.53 -62.64
N ALA A 2 -32.91 -6.31 -63.15
CA ALA A 2 -32.45 -5.05 -62.54
C ALA A 2 -32.69 -4.87 -61.02
N GLY A 3 -33.89 -5.16 -60.51
CA GLY A 3 -34.27 -4.84 -59.12
C GLY A 3 -33.36 -5.39 -58.02
N LYS A 4 -32.77 -6.59 -58.20
CA LYS A 4 -31.88 -7.19 -57.17
C LYS A 4 -30.53 -6.48 -57.03
N HIS A 5 -30.05 -5.81 -58.09
CA HIS A 5 -28.79 -5.05 -58.02
C HIS A 5 -28.97 -3.73 -57.27
N LEU A 6 -30.15 -3.09 -57.37
CA LEU A 6 -30.42 -1.83 -56.68
C LEU A 6 -30.40 -1.99 -55.16
N THR A 7 -31.10 -3.00 -54.64
CA THR A 7 -31.13 -3.33 -53.20
C THR A 7 -29.76 -3.80 -52.68
N GLY A 8 -28.97 -4.47 -53.54
CA GLY A 8 -27.58 -4.81 -53.20
C GLY A 8 -26.70 -3.57 -53.05
N SER A 9 -26.78 -2.64 -54.00
CA SER A 9 -26.04 -1.38 -53.99
C SER A 9 -26.36 -0.52 -52.75
N GLN A 10 -27.65 -0.38 -52.43
CA GLN A 10 -28.11 0.38 -51.25
C GLN A 10 -27.52 -0.19 -49.94
N ARG A 11 -27.57 -1.51 -49.77
CA ARG A 11 -27.03 -2.17 -48.57
C ARG A 11 -25.50 -2.10 -48.50
N VAL A 12 -24.80 -2.08 -49.63
CA VAL A 12 -23.35 -1.81 -49.68
C VAL A 12 -23.05 -0.36 -49.27
N THR A 13 -23.84 0.63 -49.71
CA THR A 13 -23.64 2.02 -49.28
C THR A 13 -23.95 2.24 -47.79
N GLU A 14 -24.97 1.59 -47.23
CA GLU A 14 -25.25 1.63 -45.78
C GLU A 14 -24.11 1.01 -44.96
N LEU A 15 -23.57 -0.13 -45.41
CA LEU A 15 -22.42 -0.77 -44.77
C LEU A 15 -21.15 0.08 -44.91
N GLN A 16 -20.93 0.75 -46.03
CA GLN A 16 -19.79 1.66 -46.23
C GLN A 16 -19.86 2.86 -45.28
N ILE A 17 -21.02 3.53 -45.21
CA ILE A 17 -21.24 4.64 -44.26
C ILE A 17 -20.94 4.18 -42.82
N LYS A 18 -21.43 2.99 -42.43
CA LYS A 18 -21.20 2.46 -41.09
C LYS A 18 -19.75 2.03 -40.84
N ILE A 19 -19.02 1.61 -41.86
CA ILE A 19 -17.57 1.38 -41.80
C ILE A 19 -16.83 2.72 -41.63
N ASP A 20 -17.26 3.78 -42.29
CA ASP A 20 -16.64 5.11 -42.20
C ASP A 20 -16.93 5.78 -40.84
N GLU A 21 -18.12 5.57 -40.26
CA GLU A 21 -18.47 5.90 -38.87
C GLU A 21 -17.58 5.14 -37.86
N LEU A 22 -17.38 3.83 -38.07
CA LEU A 22 -16.50 3.02 -37.21
C LEU A 22 -15.01 3.41 -37.36
N GLN A 23 -14.55 3.76 -38.56
CA GLN A 23 -13.19 4.27 -38.78
C GLN A 23 -12.97 5.66 -38.16
N THR A 24 -13.96 6.55 -38.24
CA THR A 24 -13.85 7.90 -37.63
C THR A 24 -13.88 7.82 -36.11
N THR A 25 -14.76 7.01 -35.53
CA THR A 25 -14.77 6.76 -34.08
C THR A 25 -13.47 6.10 -33.59
N ASN A 26 -12.94 5.07 -34.28
CA ASN A 26 -11.63 4.51 -33.95
C ASN A 26 -10.52 5.57 -33.99
N ARG A 27 -10.43 6.41 -35.03
CA ARG A 27 -9.44 7.50 -35.12
C ARG A 27 -9.55 8.47 -33.94
N THR A 28 -10.76 8.80 -33.48
CA THR A 28 -10.92 9.66 -32.28
C THR A 28 -10.52 8.95 -30.98
N LEU A 29 -10.73 7.64 -30.87
CA LEU A 29 -10.27 6.85 -29.72
C LEU A 29 -8.74 6.68 -29.71
N GLU A 30 -8.12 6.42 -30.87
CA GLU A 30 -6.67 6.39 -31.07
C GLU A 30 -6.03 7.73 -30.66
N GLN A 31 -6.60 8.85 -31.09
CA GLN A 31 -6.16 10.20 -30.69
C GLN A 31 -6.32 10.44 -29.17
N HIS A 32 -7.42 9.99 -28.57
CA HIS A 32 -7.64 10.14 -27.13
C HIS A 32 -6.67 9.26 -26.31
N ILE A 33 -6.40 8.03 -26.76
CA ILE A 33 -5.39 7.14 -26.16
C ILE A 33 -4.00 7.78 -26.26
N ALA A 34 -3.63 8.34 -27.41
CA ALA A 34 -2.35 9.03 -27.59
C ALA A 34 -2.17 10.21 -26.62
N HIS A 35 -3.20 11.06 -26.48
CA HIS A 35 -3.21 12.16 -25.52
C HIS A 35 -3.17 11.68 -24.06
N LEU A 36 -3.81 10.55 -23.73
CA LEU A 36 -3.73 9.95 -22.40
C LEU A 36 -2.34 9.35 -22.11
N THR A 37 -1.65 8.80 -23.11
CA THR A 37 -0.26 8.34 -22.96
C THR A 37 0.72 9.51 -22.79
N GLU A 38 0.56 10.59 -23.55
CA GLU A 38 1.38 11.81 -23.43
C GLU A 38 1.19 12.47 -22.05
N ASN A 39 -0.06 12.60 -21.58
CA ASN A 39 -0.35 13.07 -20.22
C ASN A 39 0.25 12.15 -19.14
N LYS A 40 0.18 10.81 -19.31
CA LYS A 40 0.75 9.85 -18.37
C LYS A 40 2.28 9.99 -18.30
N GLU A 41 2.94 10.17 -19.44
CA GLU A 41 4.39 10.36 -19.51
C GLU A 41 4.80 11.70 -18.88
N SER A 42 4.07 12.78 -19.17
CA SER A 42 4.26 14.09 -18.52
C SER A 42 4.17 14.02 -16.99
N VAL A 43 3.10 13.39 -16.46
CA VAL A 43 2.93 13.19 -15.01
C VAL A 43 4.01 12.27 -14.43
N SER A 44 4.43 11.22 -15.15
CA SER A 44 5.52 10.33 -14.72
C SER A 44 6.84 11.09 -14.58
N ASN A 45 7.14 11.99 -15.53
CA ASN A 45 8.34 12.82 -15.49
C ASN A 45 8.28 13.86 -14.35
N GLU A 46 7.11 14.46 -14.09
CA GLU A 46 6.93 15.37 -12.95
C GLU A 46 7.08 14.65 -11.60
N VAL A 47 6.52 13.44 -11.46
CA VAL A 47 6.73 12.58 -10.27
C VAL A 47 8.21 12.22 -10.10
N GLU A 48 8.94 11.92 -11.17
CA GLU A 48 10.37 11.60 -11.08
C GLU A 48 11.21 12.83 -10.67
N ILE A 49 10.88 14.03 -11.19
CA ILE A 49 11.51 15.30 -10.79
C ILE A 49 11.23 15.61 -9.31
N LEU A 50 9.98 15.46 -8.87
CA LEU A 50 9.59 15.67 -7.48
C LEU A 50 10.27 14.65 -6.54
N THR A 51 10.41 13.39 -6.97
CA THR A 51 11.12 12.35 -6.20
C THR A 51 12.60 12.71 -6.03
N ARG A 52 13.31 13.05 -7.12
CA ARG A 52 14.71 13.51 -7.05
C ARG A 52 14.89 14.74 -6.17
N LYS A 53 13.94 15.68 -6.21
CA LYS A 53 13.97 16.87 -5.35
C LYS A 53 13.73 16.53 -3.88
N ASN A 54 12.84 15.57 -3.59
CA ASN A 54 12.61 15.08 -2.23
C ASN A 54 13.87 14.36 -1.70
N ASP A 55 14.51 13.50 -2.50
CA ASP A 55 15.79 12.85 -2.16
C ASP A 55 16.92 13.87 -1.88
N GLN A 56 16.91 15.02 -2.56
CA GLN A 56 17.85 16.10 -2.29
C GLN A 56 17.51 16.83 -0.97
N LEU A 57 16.25 17.20 -0.75
CA LEU A 57 15.81 17.83 0.49
C LEU A 57 16.05 16.94 1.72
N CYS A 58 15.86 15.62 1.59
CA CYS A 58 16.21 14.65 2.64
C CYS A 58 17.72 14.66 2.95
N LYS A 59 18.60 14.80 1.95
CA LYS A 59 20.05 14.92 2.18
C LYS A 59 20.39 16.23 2.88
N GLU A 60 19.86 17.35 2.38
CA GLU A 60 20.04 18.68 2.96
C GLU A 60 19.56 18.73 4.43
N LEU A 61 18.42 18.10 4.75
CA LEU A 61 17.96 17.90 6.14
C LEU A 61 18.98 17.11 6.97
N THR A 62 19.44 15.95 6.50
CA THR A 62 20.45 15.19 7.26
C THR A 62 21.82 15.88 7.36
N GLU A 63 22.10 16.91 6.57
CA GLU A 63 23.29 17.77 6.75
C GLU A 63 23.03 18.88 7.78
N ILE A 64 21.83 19.46 7.79
CA ILE A 64 21.37 20.39 8.82
C ILE A 64 21.34 19.70 10.20
N ASP A 65 20.85 18.48 10.30
CA ASP A 65 20.79 17.71 11.56
C ASP A 65 22.21 17.48 12.13
N LYS A 66 23.18 17.09 11.30
CA LYS A 66 24.59 16.91 11.71
C LYS A 66 25.24 18.24 12.14
N LEU A 67 24.90 19.34 11.48
CA LEU A 67 25.36 20.67 11.87
C LEU A 67 24.72 21.14 13.19
N ALA A 68 23.46 20.75 13.45
CA ALA A 68 22.79 20.99 14.73
C ALA A 68 23.43 20.17 15.87
N GLU A 69 23.63 18.85 15.69
CA GLU A 69 24.34 17.99 16.64
C GLU A 69 25.73 18.53 17.00
N GLN A 70 26.49 18.98 15.99
CA GLN A 70 27.82 19.55 16.19
C GLN A 70 27.76 20.91 16.93
N LEU A 71 26.79 21.78 16.61
CA LEU A 71 26.58 23.04 17.32
C LEU A 71 26.12 22.85 18.77
N GLU A 72 25.27 21.87 19.05
CA GLU A 72 24.86 21.55 20.42
C GLU A 72 26.04 21.02 21.24
N LYS A 73 26.88 20.18 20.64
CA LYS A 73 28.11 19.66 21.25
C LYS A 73 29.16 20.75 21.51
N GLU A 74 29.35 21.68 20.57
CA GLU A 74 30.25 22.84 20.76
C GLU A 74 29.72 23.79 21.84
N LYS A 75 28.40 24.04 21.87
CA LYS A 75 27.72 24.80 22.93
C LYS A 75 27.87 24.14 24.30
N GLU A 76 27.72 22.81 24.39
CA GLU A 76 27.87 22.08 25.64
C GLU A 76 29.34 22.08 26.11
N GLN A 77 30.32 21.98 25.19
CA GLN A 77 31.73 22.16 25.53
C GLN A 77 32.03 23.57 26.04
N ALA A 78 31.51 24.62 25.38
CA ALA A 78 31.66 26.00 25.81
C ALA A 78 31.01 26.27 27.19
N LEU A 79 29.84 25.70 27.46
CA LEU A 79 29.20 25.75 28.78
C LEU A 79 30.05 25.05 29.85
N ASN A 80 30.55 23.84 29.59
CA ASN A 80 31.40 23.12 30.55
C ASN A 80 32.71 23.87 30.86
N ILE A 81 33.29 24.58 29.88
CA ILE A 81 34.47 25.44 30.11
C ILE A 81 34.08 26.66 30.96
N ALA A 82 32.99 27.35 30.61
CA ALA A 82 32.52 28.51 31.36
C ALA A 82 32.15 28.17 32.81
N ASP A 83 31.51 27.03 33.08
CA ASP A 83 31.19 26.57 34.43
C ASP A 83 32.46 26.21 35.24
N GLN A 84 33.50 25.66 34.60
CA GLN A 84 34.81 25.42 35.24
C GLN A 84 35.53 26.73 35.60
N GLU A 85 35.59 27.69 34.67
CA GLU A 85 36.15 29.02 34.93
C GLU A 85 35.38 29.75 36.03
N LEU A 86 34.06 29.61 36.06
CA LEU A 86 33.16 30.26 37.02
C LEU A 86 33.23 29.62 38.42
N GLU A 87 33.40 28.29 38.55
CA GLU A 87 33.73 27.66 39.84
C GLU A 87 35.17 27.95 40.29
N GLN A 88 36.14 28.06 39.37
CA GLN A 88 37.48 28.55 39.75
C GLN A 88 37.40 29.97 40.31
N ALA A 89 36.74 30.90 39.62
CA ALA A 89 36.54 32.28 40.09
C ALA A 89 35.80 32.33 41.44
N LYS A 90 34.74 31.51 41.64
CA LYS A 90 34.08 31.35 42.95
C LYS A 90 35.06 30.86 44.03
N SER A 91 35.97 29.94 43.70
CA SER A 91 36.96 29.42 44.66
C SER A 91 37.98 30.49 45.06
N GLU A 92 38.45 31.29 44.10
CA GLU A 92 39.38 32.41 44.32
C GLU A 92 38.72 33.52 45.14
N VAL A 93 37.48 33.90 44.83
CA VAL A 93 36.69 34.87 45.63
C VAL A 93 36.48 34.37 47.06
N ARG A 94 36.17 33.08 47.28
CA ARG A 94 36.08 32.48 48.62
C ARG A 94 37.41 32.52 49.38
N GLN A 95 38.54 32.41 48.68
CA GLN A 95 39.88 32.49 49.28
C GLN A 95 40.27 33.94 49.60
N GLN A 96 39.93 34.90 48.73
CA GLN A 96 40.10 36.33 48.96
C GLN A 96 39.24 36.78 50.16
N GLN A 97 37.98 36.37 50.25
CA GLN A 97 37.11 36.70 51.38
C GLN A 97 37.70 36.21 52.71
N LYS A 98 38.13 34.94 52.80
CA LYS A 98 38.83 34.42 54.01
C LYS A 98 40.08 35.23 54.35
N THR A 99 40.76 35.78 53.36
CA THR A 99 41.95 36.62 53.57
C THR A 99 41.54 38.00 54.11
N ILE A 100 40.46 38.58 53.61
CA ILE A 100 39.85 39.82 54.13
C ILE A 100 39.37 39.62 55.58
N ASP A 101 38.66 38.52 55.87
CA ASP A 101 38.15 38.21 57.21
C ASP A 101 39.31 38.12 58.24
N ASN A 102 40.41 37.46 57.86
CA ASN A 102 41.62 37.38 58.68
C ASN A 102 42.31 38.75 58.87
N LEU A 103 42.33 39.59 57.84
CA LEU A 103 42.87 40.95 57.91
C LEU A 103 41.98 41.88 58.75
N GLU A 104 40.66 41.70 58.73
CA GLU A 104 39.77 42.41 59.65
C GLU A 104 40.06 42.05 61.10
N VAL A 105 40.31 40.78 61.41
CA VAL A 105 40.65 40.33 62.78
C VAL A 105 41.98 40.93 63.23
N THR A 106 43.03 40.93 62.40
CA THR A 106 44.30 41.56 62.78
C THR A 106 44.18 43.09 62.88
N VAL A 107 43.39 43.76 62.04
CA VAL A 107 43.10 45.20 62.17
C VAL A 107 42.30 45.52 63.44
N LYS A 108 41.35 44.65 63.85
CA LYS A 108 40.62 44.80 65.11
C LYS A 108 41.56 44.65 66.31
N ASN A 109 42.46 43.68 66.29
CA ASN A 109 43.47 43.46 67.34
C ASN A 109 44.46 44.63 67.42
N LEU A 110 45.03 45.07 66.29
CA LEU A 110 45.97 46.20 66.25
C LEU A 110 45.33 47.52 66.72
N LYS A 111 44.04 47.73 66.47
CA LYS A 111 43.29 48.87 67.03
C LYS A 111 43.14 48.78 68.54
N LEU A 112 42.90 47.59 69.09
CA LEU A 112 42.85 47.36 70.54
C LEU A 112 44.23 47.60 71.18
N ASP A 113 45.29 47.02 70.61
CA ASP A 113 46.67 47.20 71.07
C ASP A 113 47.09 48.69 71.03
N THR A 114 46.71 49.41 69.97
CA THR A 114 46.94 50.87 69.84
C THR A 114 46.19 51.65 70.92
N SER A 115 44.95 51.25 71.25
CA SER A 115 44.18 51.88 72.33
C SER A 115 44.82 51.65 73.70
N ILE A 116 45.29 50.43 73.97
CA ILE A 116 46.00 50.09 75.22
C ILE A 116 47.31 50.86 75.33
N ALA A 117 48.09 50.93 74.24
CA ALA A 117 49.34 51.69 74.20
C ALA A 117 49.11 53.20 74.42
N LYS A 118 48.03 53.76 73.88
CA LYS A 118 47.65 55.15 74.14
C LYS A 118 47.24 55.36 75.61
N GLU A 119 46.42 54.48 76.17
CA GLU A 119 46.01 54.58 77.58
C GLU A 119 47.20 54.44 78.55
N GLN A 120 48.24 53.69 78.18
CA GLN A 120 49.52 53.64 78.90
C GLN A 120 50.35 54.92 78.73
N LEU A 121 50.37 55.51 77.53
CA LEU A 121 51.05 56.79 77.25
C LEU A 121 50.42 57.93 78.07
N ASP A 122 49.09 58.02 78.08
CA ASP A 122 48.34 59.06 78.80
C ASP A 122 48.59 58.97 80.32
N LYS A 123 48.67 57.74 80.88
CA LYS A 123 49.05 57.50 82.29
C LYS A 123 50.49 57.91 82.59
N ALA A 124 51.44 57.50 81.74
CA ALA A 124 52.84 57.90 81.88
C ALA A 124 53.03 59.42 81.76
N ALA A 125 52.21 60.10 80.95
CA ALA A 125 52.20 61.56 80.86
C ALA A 125 51.67 62.24 82.13
N THR A 126 50.62 61.69 82.76
CA THR A 126 50.16 62.18 84.07
C THR A 126 51.19 61.97 85.19
N GLU A 127 51.78 60.78 85.30
CA GLU A 127 52.84 60.48 86.28
C GLU A 127 54.06 61.40 86.07
N LEU A 128 54.41 61.71 84.81
CA LEU A 128 55.52 62.60 84.49
C LEU A 128 55.24 64.07 84.91
N GLU A 129 54.02 64.58 84.75
CA GLU A 129 53.69 65.95 85.18
C GLU A 129 53.55 66.06 86.70
N GLU A 130 53.06 65.02 87.38
CA GLU A 130 53.14 64.90 88.85
C GLU A 130 54.60 64.93 89.33
N LYS A 131 55.50 64.16 88.69
CA LYS A 131 56.93 64.15 89.04
C LYS A 131 57.64 65.48 88.71
N LYS A 132 57.23 66.20 87.67
CA LYS A 132 57.68 67.60 87.46
C LYS A 132 57.18 68.52 88.57
N GLN A 133 55.93 68.35 89.03
CA GLN A 133 55.38 69.17 90.10
C GLN A 133 56.07 68.90 91.44
N GLU A 134 56.34 67.63 91.77
CA GLU A 134 57.23 67.26 92.88
C GLU A 134 58.60 67.94 92.75
N THR A 135 59.23 67.84 91.58
CA THR A 135 60.55 68.46 91.31
C THR A 135 60.51 70.00 91.49
N ARG A 136 59.45 70.67 91.04
CA ARG A 136 59.24 72.12 91.29
C ARG A 136 59.15 72.41 92.79
N THR A 137 58.42 71.62 93.56
CA THR A 137 58.33 71.80 95.03
C THR A 137 59.64 71.48 95.76
N ILE A 138 60.40 70.47 95.32
CA ILE A 138 61.72 70.15 95.86
C ILE A 138 62.70 71.29 95.59
N ASN A 139 62.70 71.86 94.38
CA ASN A 139 63.55 73.01 94.05
C ASN A 139 63.22 74.24 94.91
N LEU A 140 61.93 74.56 95.10
CA LEU A 140 61.49 75.64 96.00
C LEU A 140 61.96 75.42 97.45
N LEU A 141 61.88 74.19 97.95
CA LEU A 141 62.40 73.84 99.27
C LEU A 141 63.94 73.91 99.33
N LEU A 142 64.63 73.58 98.24
CA LEU A 142 66.08 73.70 98.13
C LEU A 142 66.53 75.17 98.15
N ASP A 143 65.85 76.04 97.42
CA ASP A 143 66.08 77.49 97.43
C ASP A 143 65.80 78.09 98.80
N GLN A 144 64.71 77.67 99.47
CA GLN A 144 64.37 78.08 100.84
C GLN A 144 65.46 77.66 101.84
N LEU A 145 65.93 76.40 101.76
CA LEU A 145 67.04 75.90 102.57
C LEU A 145 68.36 76.63 102.26
N GLN A 146 68.60 77.00 101.00
CA GLN A 146 69.78 77.73 100.59
C GLN A 146 69.73 79.20 101.06
N GLU A 147 68.56 79.84 101.10
CA GLU A 147 68.39 81.16 101.72
C GLU A 147 68.61 81.10 103.24
N ASP A 148 68.01 80.14 103.95
CA ASP A 148 68.21 80.01 105.39
C ASP A 148 69.65 79.58 105.74
N ASN A 149 70.32 78.76 104.90
CA ASN A 149 71.75 78.46 105.06
C ASN A 149 72.62 79.70 104.82
N ASN A 150 72.31 80.53 103.82
CA ASN A 150 72.95 81.83 103.62
C ASN A 150 72.71 82.79 104.81
N ARG A 151 71.52 82.75 105.41
CA ARG A 151 71.12 83.56 106.58
C ARG A 151 71.80 83.08 107.87
N LEU A 152 71.96 81.77 108.04
CA LEU A 152 72.73 81.15 109.13
C LEU A 152 74.22 81.41 108.96
N SER A 153 74.77 81.27 107.76
CA SER A 153 76.16 81.64 107.44
C SER A 153 76.41 83.12 107.76
N LYS A 154 75.50 84.02 107.38
CA LYS A 154 75.56 85.46 107.75
C LYS A 154 75.35 85.74 109.25
N LYS A 155 74.86 84.78 110.06
CA LYS A 155 74.86 84.85 111.53
C LYS A 155 76.18 84.34 112.10
N VAL A 156 76.69 83.21 111.63
CA VAL A 156 78.01 82.66 112.01
C VAL A 156 79.11 83.66 111.71
N GLU A 157 79.13 84.25 110.51
CA GLU A 157 80.10 85.26 110.12
C GLU A 157 80.01 86.56 110.96
N LYS A 158 78.84 86.87 111.52
CA LYS A 158 78.67 87.96 112.51
C LYS A 158 79.15 87.58 113.90
N ILE A 159 79.00 86.33 114.31
CA ILE A 159 79.56 85.79 115.57
C ILE A 159 81.08 85.79 115.47
N GLU A 160 81.67 85.26 114.39
CA GLU A 160 83.11 85.34 114.15
C GLU A 160 83.64 86.79 114.16
N LYS A 161 82.89 87.75 113.58
CA LYS A 161 83.25 89.18 113.58
C LYS A 161 83.06 89.86 114.95
N ALA A 162 82.34 89.24 115.88
CA ALA A 162 82.28 89.65 117.29
C ALA A 162 83.42 89.02 118.11
N GLU A 163 83.71 87.73 117.90
CA GLU A 163 84.83 87.02 118.51
C GLU A 163 86.18 87.63 118.10
N LYS A 164 86.35 87.97 116.81
CA LYS A 164 87.53 88.70 116.27
C LYS A 164 87.65 90.15 116.79
N LYS A 165 86.76 90.63 117.67
CA LYS A 165 86.89 91.88 118.42
C LYS A 165 87.23 91.68 119.91
N SER A 166 87.42 90.45 120.40
CA SER A 166 87.59 90.17 121.83
C SER A 166 88.62 89.08 122.21
N ALA A 167 89.72 88.96 121.48
CA ALA A 167 90.90 88.23 121.97
C ALA A 167 92.24 88.72 121.36
N LEU A 168 93.30 88.73 122.18
CA LEU A 168 94.70 88.94 121.77
C LEU A 168 95.62 88.09 122.68
N VAL A 169 96.77 87.65 122.14
CA VAL A 169 97.95 87.08 122.86
C VAL A 169 97.95 85.57 123.21
N ASN A 170 98.68 84.81 122.37
CA ASN A 170 99.58 83.66 122.66
C ASN A 170 99.13 82.39 123.42
N MET A 171 99.43 81.21 122.82
CA MET A 171 100.65 80.47 123.24
C MET A 171 101.19 79.47 122.19
N LYS A 172 102.45 79.06 122.40
CA LYS A 172 103.30 78.23 121.50
C LYS A 172 103.11 76.72 121.72
N GLY A 173 103.45 75.89 120.72
CA GLY A 173 104.30 74.70 121.00
C GLY A 173 104.10 73.37 120.25
N ARG A 174 105.00 73.10 119.29
CA ARG A 174 105.77 71.83 119.13
C ARG A 174 105.06 70.48 118.78
N ALA A 175 105.01 70.22 117.47
CA ALA A 175 105.49 69.02 116.76
C ALA A 175 104.88 67.60 116.95
N THR A 176 105.06 66.80 115.87
CA THR A 176 104.90 65.33 115.71
C THR A 176 103.48 64.71 115.69
N SER A 177 103.33 63.72 114.78
CA SER A 177 102.11 63.04 114.31
C SER A 177 101.68 61.86 115.22
N PRO A 178 100.53 61.16 114.98
CA PRO A 178 99.49 61.34 113.95
C PRO A 178 98.04 61.37 114.55
N SER A 179 97.04 60.78 113.87
CA SER A 179 95.75 60.26 114.41
C SER A 179 94.46 61.12 114.49
N LYS A 180 94.39 62.32 113.88
CA LYS A 180 93.07 62.96 113.58
C LYS A 180 92.93 63.48 112.16
N LEU A 181 93.97 64.12 111.62
CA LEU A 181 94.03 64.36 110.18
C LEU A 181 94.11 63.03 109.42
N ASP A 182 94.75 62.00 110.00
CA ASP A 182 94.84 60.65 109.44
C ASP A 182 93.48 59.92 109.41
N SER A 183 92.59 60.14 110.40
CA SER A 183 91.24 59.59 110.38
C SER A 183 90.30 60.36 109.44
N PHE A 184 90.52 61.66 109.26
CA PHE A 184 89.75 62.48 108.31
C PHE A 184 90.20 62.27 106.86
N VAL A 185 91.51 62.09 106.64
CA VAL A 185 92.05 61.59 105.37
C VAL A 185 91.53 60.18 105.15
N LYS A 186 91.56 59.26 106.12
CA LYS A 186 90.91 57.95 105.96
C LYS A 186 89.43 58.03 105.65
N SER A 187 88.63 58.89 106.28
CA SER A 187 87.21 59.00 105.90
C SER A 187 87.05 59.55 104.47
N LEU A 188 87.87 60.51 104.04
CA LEU A 188 87.87 61.01 102.66
C LEU A 188 88.47 60.01 101.65
N GLU A 189 89.39 59.14 102.06
CA GLU A 189 89.93 58.05 101.26
C GLU A 189 88.95 56.87 101.20
N GLU A 190 88.20 56.60 102.27
CA GLU A 190 87.13 55.61 102.36
C GLU A 190 85.90 56.07 101.57
N GLU A 191 85.57 57.38 101.55
CA GLU A 191 84.58 57.99 100.66
C GLU A 191 85.06 58.01 99.20
N ARG A 192 86.29 58.47 98.92
CA ARG A 192 86.92 58.38 97.59
C ARG A 192 86.86 56.95 97.09
N ASP A 193 87.27 55.99 97.91
CA ASP A 193 87.32 54.60 97.54
C ASP A 193 85.95 53.92 97.64
N HIS A 194 84.95 54.49 98.34
CA HIS A 194 83.54 54.14 98.23
C HIS A 194 83.02 54.53 96.86
N TYR A 195 83.11 55.82 96.48
CA TYR A 195 82.71 56.30 95.16
C TYR A 195 83.53 55.70 94.03
N LYS A 196 84.79 55.30 94.26
CA LYS A 196 85.59 54.54 93.30
C LYS A 196 85.16 53.08 93.22
N ARG A 197 84.89 52.40 94.35
CA ARG A 197 84.28 51.05 94.36
C ARG A 197 82.89 51.06 93.74
N GLU A 198 82.12 52.12 93.90
CA GLU A 198 80.76 52.28 93.37
C GLU A 198 80.78 52.68 91.89
N ALA A 199 81.68 53.57 91.47
CA ALA A 199 81.95 53.81 90.05
C ALA A 199 82.53 52.57 89.36
N GLU A 200 83.36 51.77 90.04
CA GLU A 200 83.81 50.46 89.57
C GLU A 200 82.72 49.40 89.63
N HIS A 201 81.77 49.47 90.55
CA HIS A 201 80.60 48.58 90.63
C HIS A 201 79.63 48.88 89.48
N LEU A 202 79.30 50.16 89.25
CA LEU A 202 78.56 50.63 88.07
C LEU A 202 79.30 50.26 86.78
N ARG A 203 80.61 50.49 86.70
CA ARG A 203 81.43 50.09 85.54
C ARG A 203 81.50 48.56 85.37
N LYS A 204 81.45 47.77 86.45
CA LYS A 204 81.30 46.30 86.42
C LYS A 204 79.88 45.87 86.06
N MET A 205 78.83 46.61 86.39
CA MET A 205 77.47 46.36 85.89
C MET A 205 77.35 46.65 84.38
N LEU A 206 78.06 47.67 83.88
CA LEU A 206 78.13 47.98 82.46
C LEU A 206 79.05 47.02 81.67
N GLN A 207 80.23 46.67 82.19
CA GLN A 207 81.17 45.73 81.53
C GLN A 207 80.82 44.25 81.75
N GLY A 208 80.00 43.93 82.76
CA GLY A 208 79.53 42.57 83.07
C GLY A 208 78.52 41.99 82.08
N ARG A 209 78.26 42.66 80.95
CA ARG A 209 77.33 42.22 79.90
C ARG A 209 77.99 41.87 78.55
N SER A 210 79.32 41.79 78.47
CA SER A 210 80.05 41.48 77.22
C SER A 210 80.94 40.22 77.29
N SER A 211 80.39 39.09 77.75
CA SER A 211 80.83 37.76 77.30
C SER A 211 79.67 36.76 77.35
N SER A 212 79.54 35.91 76.32
CA SER A 212 78.55 34.83 76.29
C SER A 212 79.13 33.58 76.97
N PRO A 213 78.29 32.79 77.67
CA PRO A 213 77.71 31.63 77.00
C PRO A 213 76.24 31.35 77.34
N LYS A 214 75.57 30.59 76.46
CA LYS A 214 74.21 30.03 76.61
C LYS A 214 73.07 31.05 76.82
N ARG A 215 72.67 31.74 75.74
CA ARG A 215 71.27 32.20 75.61
C ARG A 215 70.36 30.99 75.35
N SER A 216 69.36 30.79 76.19
CA SER A 216 68.10 30.17 75.76
C SER A 216 67.40 31.08 74.73
N PRO A 217 66.57 30.56 73.80
CA PRO A 217 66.03 31.38 72.72
C PRO A 217 65.12 32.48 73.26
N SER A 218 65.50 33.75 73.07
CA SER A 218 64.58 34.86 73.25
C SER A 218 63.52 34.83 72.14
N ARG A 219 62.29 35.25 72.47
CA ARG A 219 61.17 35.37 71.53
C ARG A 219 61.52 36.12 70.23
N LEU A 220 62.35 37.16 70.35
CA LEU A 220 62.96 37.91 69.24
C LEU A 220 63.78 37.04 68.26
N ASP A 221 64.44 35.99 68.72
CA ASP A 221 65.28 35.12 67.87
C ASP A 221 64.40 34.18 67.02
N SER A 222 63.25 33.76 67.55
CA SER A 222 62.19 33.07 66.80
C SER A 222 61.39 34.01 65.88
N GLU A 223 61.21 35.27 66.26
CA GLU A 223 60.55 36.29 65.43
C GLU A 223 61.47 36.73 64.28
N ILE A 224 62.77 36.93 64.51
CA ILE A 224 63.78 37.14 63.45
C ILE A 224 63.85 35.92 62.52
N LYS A 225 63.84 34.69 63.06
CA LYS A 225 63.76 33.47 62.23
C LYS A 225 62.40 33.26 61.57
N LYS A 226 61.37 34.05 61.88
CA LYS A 226 60.12 34.11 61.10
C LYS A 226 60.23 35.18 60.02
N THR A 227 60.56 36.42 60.36
CA THR A 227 60.67 37.52 59.40
C THR A 227 61.76 37.32 58.35
N VAL A 228 62.83 36.57 58.66
CA VAL A 228 63.81 36.11 57.66
C VAL A 228 63.18 35.11 56.68
N ARG A 229 62.38 34.15 57.15
CA ARG A 229 61.66 33.20 56.28
C ARG A 229 60.57 33.87 55.47
N GLU A 230 59.76 34.73 56.09
CA GLU A 230 58.75 35.54 55.42
C GLU A 230 59.40 36.45 54.36
N ARG A 231 60.57 37.03 54.64
CA ARG A 231 61.37 37.76 53.64
C ARG A 231 61.92 36.86 52.54
N ASP A 232 62.40 35.66 52.84
CA ASP A 232 62.92 34.73 51.83
C ASP A 232 61.79 34.12 50.95
N GLU A 233 60.60 33.91 51.52
CA GLU A 233 59.37 33.51 50.84
C GLU A 233 58.83 34.64 49.95
N LEU A 234 58.82 35.88 50.45
CA LEU A 234 58.49 37.07 49.66
C LEU A 234 59.52 37.32 48.55
N GLN A 235 60.81 37.12 48.81
CA GLN A 235 61.87 37.21 47.80
C GLN A 235 61.70 36.12 46.72
N HIS A 236 61.36 34.88 47.12
CA HIS A 236 61.08 33.79 46.18
C HIS A 236 59.84 34.07 45.34
N MET A 237 58.77 34.59 45.94
CA MET A 237 57.55 35.00 45.23
C MET A 237 57.83 36.18 44.29
N LEU A 238 58.63 37.16 44.71
CA LEU A 238 59.05 38.28 43.86
C LEU A 238 59.86 37.78 42.66
N THR A 239 60.82 36.87 42.86
CA THR A 239 61.55 36.21 41.75
C THR A 239 60.68 35.24 40.93
N LYS A 240 59.53 34.80 41.42
CA LYS A 240 58.50 34.12 40.61
C LYS A 240 57.75 35.12 39.73
N TYR A 241 57.36 36.28 40.26
CA TYR A 241 56.73 37.36 39.49
C TYR A 241 57.67 38.01 38.48
N GLU A 242 58.95 38.22 38.80
CA GLU A 242 59.98 38.69 37.85
C GLU A 242 60.11 37.76 36.65
N ARG A 243 60.13 36.43 36.89
CA ARG A 243 60.15 35.42 35.83
C ARG A 243 58.88 35.43 34.99
N HIS A 244 57.71 35.51 35.63
CA HIS A 244 56.41 35.60 34.94
C HIS A 244 56.29 36.89 34.13
N MET A 245 56.83 38.01 34.60
CA MET A 245 56.93 39.26 33.85
C MET A 245 57.88 39.15 32.65
N ALA A 246 59.03 38.49 32.82
CA ALA A 246 59.94 38.21 31.70
C ALA A 246 59.31 37.28 30.64
N GLU A 247 58.51 36.31 31.08
CA GLU A 247 57.75 35.39 30.23
C GLU A 247 56.62 36.12 29.48
N ILE A 248 55.84 36.97 30.16
CA ILE A 248 54.87 37.88 29.51
C ILE A 248 55.58 38.78 28.49
N GLN A 249 56.72 39.36 28.82
CA GLN A 249 57.50 40.20 27.88
C GLN A 249 58.05 39.40 26.70
N ALA A 250 58.38 38.11 26.86
CA ALA A 250 58.77 37.24 25.76
C ALA A 250 57.56 36.91 24.86
N ASN A 251 56.43 36.54 25.45
CA ASN A 251 55.20 36.22 24.73
C ASN A 251 54.66 37.44 23.97
N VAL A 252 54.71 38.64 24.56
CA VAL A 252 54.37 39.90 23.88
C VAL A 252 55.31 40.16 22.68
N LYS A 253 56.61 39.85 22.78
CA LYS A 253 57.52 39.97 21.63
C LYS A 253 57.19 38.97 20.52
N VAL A 254 56.87 37.72 20.86
CA VAL A 254 56.44 36.70 19.87
C VAL A 254 55.14 37.14 19.19
N LEU A 255 54.10 37.46 19.97
CA LEU A 255 52.80 37.93 19.45
C LEU A 255 52.92 39.22 18.63
N THR A 256 53.83 40.14 18.99
CA THR A 256 54.14 41.32 18.16
C THR A 256 54.77 40.90 16.83
N SER A 257 55.73 39.97 16.83
CA SER A 257 56.34 39.48 15.60
C SER A 257 55.37 38.69 14.71
N GLU A 258 54.40 37.98 15.29
CA GLU A 258 53.34 37.27 14.58
C GLU A 258 52.31 38.24 14.01
N ARG A 259 51.90 39.26 14.78
CA ARG A 259 51.09 40.39 14.30
C ARG A 259 51.77 41.09 13.12
N ASP A 260 53.05 41.42 13.24
CA ASP A 260 53.79 42.16 12.21
C ASP A 260 54.01 41.31 10.95
N LYS A 261 54.20 39.99 11.11
CA LYS A 261 54.20 39.01 10.02
C LYS A 261 52.83 38.90 9.35
N ALA A 262 51.74 38.90 10.13
CA ALA A 262 50.37 38.90 9.60
C ALA A 262 50.06 40.21 8.85
N ILE A 263 50.47 41.36 9.38
CA ILE A 263 50.38 42.67 8.71
C ILE A 263 51.18 42.65 7.40
N MET A 264 52.42 42.13 7.38
CA MET A 264 53.20 42.02 6.14
C MET A 264 52.55 41.09 5.10
N LEU A 265 51.94 39.97 5.53
CA LEU A 265 51.22 39.08 4.63
C LEU A 265 49.93 39.72 4.10
N TYR A 266 49.20 40.45 4.96
CA TYR A 266 47.99 41.18 4.59
C TYR A 266 48.30 42.35 3.64
N GLU A 267 49.34 43.15 3.92
CA GLU A 267 49.86 44.16 3.00
C GLU A 267 50.30 43.56 1.67
N ARG A 268 50.96 42.39 1.68
CA ARG A 268 51.37 41.69 0.45
C ARG A 268 50.13 41.28 -0.36
N ALA A 269 49.13 40.68 0.28
CA ALA A 269 47.87 40.32 -0.35
C ALA A 269 47.12 41.56 -0.88
N GLN A 270 47.09 42.68 -0.14
CA GLN A 270 46.52 43.94 -0.63
C GLN A 270 47.31 44.52 -1.81
N LYS A 271 48.65 44.48 -1.79
CA LYS A 271 49.51 44.91 -2.91
C LYS A 271 49.32 44.03 -4.14
N GLU A 272 49.09 42.74 -3.96
CA GLU A 272 48.80 41.77 -5.02
C GLU A 272 47.38 41.94 -5.59
N ILE A 273 46.36 42.08 -4.73
CA ILE A 273 44.97 42.42 -5.13
C ILE A 273 44.92 43.77 -5.84
N THR A 274 45.66 44.79 -5.38
CA THR A 274 45.71 46.09 -6.06
C THR A 274 46.56 46.07 -7.32
N LYS A 275 47.56 45.18 -7.44
CA LYS A 275 48.26 44.90 -8.71
C LYS A 275 47.32 44.23 -9.72
N LEU A 276 46.62 43.17 -9.33
CA LEU A 276 45.61 42.49 -10.17
C LEU A 276 44.47 43.43 -10.57
N ARG A 277 43.96 44.25 -9.64
CA ARG A 277 42.98 45.31 -9.95
C ARG A 277 43.56 46.38 -10.88
N LYS A 278 44.84 46.75 -10.76
CA LYS A 278 45.49 47.68 -11.70
C LYS A 278 45.70 47.04 -13.08
N GLU A 279 46.04 45.76 -13.17
CA GLU A 279 46.16 45.01 -14.43
C GLU A 279 44.79 44.90 -15.13
N PHE A 280 43.73 44.58 -14.37
CA PHE A 280 42.34 44.61 -14.84
C PHE A 280 41.89 46.03 -15.30
N MET A 281 42.16 47.07 -14.50
CA MET A 281 41.75 48.45 -14.83
C MET A 281 42.58 49.11 -15.94
N SER A 282 43.87 48.77 -16.07
CA SER A 282 44.72 49.27 -17.17
C SER A 282 44.40 48.59 -18.51
N SER A 283 43.88 47.36 -18.49
CA SER A 283 43.34 46.71 -19.69
C SER A 283 42.01 47.31 -20.20
N SER A 284 41.40 48.23 -19.45
CA SER A 284 40.05 48.76 -19.76
C SER A 284 40.01 50.00 -20.66
N LYS A 285 41.13 50.72 -20.91
CA LYS A 285 41.08 52.02 -21.62
C LYS A 285 42.14 52.20 -22.72
N THR A 286 41.63 52.34 -23.95
CA THR A 286 42.29 52.62 -25.24
C THR A 286 42.95 51.43 -25.96
N PRO A 287 42.86 51.35 -27.31
CA PRO A 287 43.10 50.11 -28.03
C PRO A 287 44.52 49.99 -28.61
N LYS A 288 45.36 49.19 -27.95
CA LYS A 288 46.47 48.47 -28.60
C LYS A 288 46.75 47.19 -27.83
N THR A 289 46.16 46.11 -28.33
CA THR A 289 46.27 44.74 -27.87
C THR A 289 47.70 44.35 -27.49
N SER A 290 47.86 43.76 -26.30
CA SER A 290 49.11 43.10 -25.92
C SER A 290 49.50 42.06 -26.99
N SER A 291 50.78 42.07 -27.39
CA SER A 291 51.29 41.27 -28.50
C SER A 291 50.90 39.79 -28.41
N THR A 292 50.94 39.21 -27.20
CA THR A 292 50.55 37.81 -26.94
C THR A 292 49.08 37.55 -27.24
N ALA A 293 48.18 38.46 -26.85
CA ALA A 293 46.75 38.34 -27.14
C ALA A 293 46.48 38.51 -28.64
N GLN A 294 47.23 39.38 -29.33
CA GLN A 294 47.08 39.55 -30.77
C GLN A 294 47.74 38.42 -31.59
N ALA A 295 48.72 37.71 -31.05
CA ALA A 295 49.24 36.48 -31.64
C ALA A 295 48.23 35.32 -31.54
N ILE A 296 47.52 35.22 -30.40
CA ILE A 296 46.42 34.26 -30.23
C ILE A 296 45.24 34.62 -31.14
N LEU A 297 44.81 35.89 -31.16
CA LEU A 297 43.75 36.34 -32.06
C LEU A 297 44.13 36.14 -33.53
N LYS A 298 45.35 36.49 -33.97
CA LYS A 298 45.79 36.20 -35.35
C LYS A 298 45.83 34.71 -35.68
N ARG A 299 46.15 33.85 -34.72
CA ARG A 299 46.07 32.39 -34.91
C ARG A 299 44.61 31.95 -35.11
N VAL A 300 43.70 32.36 -34.21
CA VAL A 300 42.26 32.07 -34.33
C VAL A 300 41.64 32.69 -35.59
N GLU A 301 42.06 33.88 -35.99
CA GLU A 301 41.68 34.52 -37.25
C GLU A 301 42.20 33.72 -38.45
N SER A 302 43.43 33.21 -38.42
CA SER A 302 43.96 32.35 -39.49
C SER A 302 43.32 30.97 -39.55
N GLU A 303 42.94 30.39 -38.40
CA GLU A 303 42.20 29.12 -38.32
C GLU A 303 40.74 29.31 -38.81
N ARG A 304 40.12 30.45 -38.46
CA ARG A 304 38.81 30.88 -38.99
C ARG A 304 38.85 31.15 -40.49
N ASP A 305 39.87 31.86 -40.99
CA ASP A 305 39.98 32.17 -42.41
C ASP A 305 40.43 30.95 -43.24
N SER A 306 41.20 30.02 -42.67
CA SER A 306 41.46 28.70 -43.29
C SER A 306 40.15 27.91 -43.39
N THR A 307 39.41 27.75 -42.29
CA THR A 307 38.14 26.98 -42.31
C THR A 307 37.06 27.64 -43.19
N VAL A 308 37.03 28.97 -43.30
CA VAL A 308 36.20 29.70 -44.28
C VAL A 308 36.71 29.49 -45.73
N SER A 309 38.03 29.38 -45.94
CA SER A 309 38.62 29.04 -47.23
C SER A 309 38.30 27.61 -47.65
N ASP A 310 38.41 26.63 -46.72
CA ASP A 310 38.02 25.24 -46.92
C ASP A 310 36.52 25.10 -47.18
N LEU A 311 35.66 25.82 -46.44
CA LEU A 311 34.21 25.88 -46.72
C LEU A 311 33.92 26.49 -48.09
N ARG A 312 34.66 27.52 -48.52
CA ARG A 312 34.55 28.08 -49.87
C ARG A 312 35.02 27.09 -50.94
N ARG A 313 36.11 26.34 -50.70
CA ARG A 313 36.60 25.30 -51.61
C ARG A 313 35.60 24.14 -51.71
N MET A 314 35.08 23.65 -50.60
CA MET A 314 34.00 22.66 -50.55
C MET A 314 32.74 23.16 -51.27
N THR A 315 32.43 24.44 -51.18
CA THR A 315 31.31 25.07 -51.90
C THR A 315 31.57 25.11 -53.42
N THR A 316 32.76 25.49 -53.87
CA THR A 316 33.11 25.49 -55.30
C THR A 316 33.31 24.07 -55.86
N GLU A 317 33.74 23.10 -55.06
CA GLU A 317 33.77 21.67 -55.41
C GLU A 317 32.35 21.12 -55.57
N ARG A 318 31.45 21.39 -54.62
CA ARG A 318 30.01 21.07 -54.70
C ARG A 318 29.36 21.67 -55.94
N ASP A 319 29.64 22.93 -56.24
CA ASP A 319 29.04 23.62 -57.37
C ASP A 319 29.69 23.23 -58.71
N SER A 320 30.97 22.84 -58.72
CA SER A 320 31.63 22.18 -59.85
C SER A 320 31.08 20.77 -60.12
N LEU A 321 30.65 20.05 -59.08
CA LEU A 321 29.96 18.76 -59.22
C LEU A 321 28.52 18.97 -59.74
N ARG A 322 27.81 20.00 -59.28
CA ARG A 322 26.50 20.38 -59.83
C ARG A 322 26.60 20.82 -61.30
N GLU A 323 27.64 21.55 -61.68
CA GLU A 323 27.84 21.94 -63.07
C GLU A 323 28.24 20.74 -63.95
N ARG A 324 29.06 19.80 -63.44
CA ARG A 324 29.33 18.53 -64.13
C ARG A 324 28.06 17.69 -64.33
N LEU A 325 27.18 17.60 -63.33
CA LEU A 325 25.87 16.95 -63.46
C LEU A 325 24.95 17.68 -64.45
N ARG A 326 25.00 19.02 -64.51
CA ARG A 326 24.28 19.83 -65.50
C ARG A 326 24.76 19.58 -66.93
N VAL A 327 26.08 19.48 -67.15
CA VAL A 327 26.70 19.19 -68.47
C VAL A 327 26.43 17.76 -68.94
N ILE A 328 26.30 16.79 -68.03
CA ILE A 328 25.88 15.42 -68.37
C ILE A 328 24.41 15.39 -68.83
N GLY A 329 23.57 16.31 -68.34
CA GLY A 329 22.15 16.41 -68.70
C GLY A 329 21.82 17.03 -70.07
N THR A 330 22.81 17.42 -70.88
CA THR A 330 22.60 18.17 -72.14
C THR A 330 23.00 17.42 -73.42
N PHE A 331 23.04 16.09 -73.42
CA PHE A 331 23.32 15.29 -74.61
C PHE A 331 22.15 14.38 -75.05
N THR A 332 21.91 14.38 -76.36
CA THR A 332 21.20 13.37 -77.18
C THR A 332 19.73 13.04 -76.89
N ASN A 333 18.84 13.84 -77.47
CA ASN A 333 17.85 13.34 -78.44
C ASN A 333 18.49 13.35 -79.85
N PRO A 334 17.91 12.78 -80.94
CA PRO A 334 16.86 11.75 -81.05
C PRO A 334 17.18 10.60 -82.05
N ILE A 335 16.67 9.38 -81.82
CA ILE A 335 16.42 8.34 -82.85
C ILE A 335 15.11 7.66 -82.43
N SER A 336 13.95 7.92 -83.06
CA SER A 336 13.52 7.58 -84.43
C SER A 336 13.17 6.10 -84.59
N ASP A 337 12.05 5.85 -85.28
CA ASP A 337 11.45 4.54 -85.50
C ASP A 337 12.37 3.53 -86.23
N PHE A 338 11.85 2.30 -86.29
CA PHE A 338 12.19 1.26 -87.26
C PHE A 338 13.42 0.40 -86.90
N LEU A 339 13.24 -0.57 -85.99
CA LEU A 339 13.64 -1.98 -86.22
C LEU A 339 13.05 -2.95 -85.15
N HIS A 340 12.62 -4.13 -85.61
CA HIS A 340 12.32 -5.35 -84.81
C HIS A 340 11.11 -5.40 -83.85
N GLN A 341 9.91 -5.25 -84.44
CA GLN A 341 8.57 -5.56 -83.92
C GLN A 341 8.34 -7.05 -83.48
N HIS A 342 9.39 -7.81 -83.14
CA HIS A 342 9.32 -9.24 -82.76
C HIS A 342 10.14 -9.62 -81.51
N ALA A 343 11.11 -8.80 -81.08
CA ALA A 343 11.72 -8.93 -79.75
C ALA A 343 10.79 -8.42 -78.62
N ASP A 344 9.92 -7.49 -79.02
CA ASP A 344 8.97 -6.66 -78.30
C ASP A 344 7.99 -7.34 -77.30
N GLN A 345 7.97 -8.68 -77.20
CA GLN A 345 7.16 -9.41 -76.19
C GLN A 345 7.97 -10.18 -75.14
N MET A 346 9.29 -10.34 -75.35
CA MET A 346 10.21 -10.85 -74.34
C MET A 346 11.04 -9.71 -73.76
N ASP A 347 11.56 -8.80 -74.59
CA ASP A 347 12.33 -7.67 -74.08
C ASP A 347 11.45 -6.64 -73.37
N LYS A 348 10.24 -6.34 -73.86
CA LYS A 348 9.28 -5.55 -73.05
C LYS A 348 8.81 -6.27 -71.78
N LYS A 349 9.05 -7.58 -71.61
CA LYS A 349 8.84 -8.26 -70.32
C LYS A 349 10.07 -8.16 -69.43
N SER A 350 11.29 -8.36 -69.93
CA SER A 350 12.51 -8.17 -69.15
C SER A 350 12.71 -6.70 -68.75
N GLU A 351 12.39 -5.75 -69.63
CA GLU A 351 12.29 -4.32 -69.34
C GLU A 351 11.12 -4.01 -68.40
N LEU A 352 9.92 -4.58 -68.56
CA LEU A 352 8.86 -4.34 -67.55
C LEU A 352 9.19 -4.95 -66.19
N TYR A 353 9.95 -6.05 -66.10
CA TYR A 353 10.46 -6.55 -64.83
C TYR A 353 11.56 -5.63 -64.29
N CYS A 354 12.59 -5.29 -65.07
CA CYS A 354 13.66 -4.36 -64.67
C CYS A 354 13.14 -2.96 -64.29
N MET A 355 12.15 -2.44 -65.03
CA MET A 355 11.51 -1.15 -64.77
C MET A 355 10.55 -1.25 -63.58
N LYS A 356 9.87 -2.39 -63.36
CA LYS A 356 9.11 -2.63 -62.13
C LYS A 356 10.01 -2.82 -60.91
N ASP A 357 11.18 -3.42 -61.06
CA ASP A 357 12.15 -3.65 -59.99
C ASP A 357 12.89 -2.35 -59.65
N THR A 358 13.23 -1.52 -60.63
CA THR A 358 13.74 -0.16 -60.40
C THR A 358 12.67 0.80 -59.87
N ILE A 359 11.40 0.70 -60.31
CA ILE A 359 10.27 1.40 -59.66
C ILE A 359 10.09 0.91 -58.22
N SER A 360 10.16 -0.40 -57.96
CA SER A 360 10.07 -0.96 -56.60
C SER A 360 11.25 -0.54 -55.73
N SER A 361 12.45 -0.43 -56.33
CA SER A 361 13.64 0.11 -55.68
C SER A 361 13.46 1.59 -55.35
N MET A 362 13.08 2.42 -56.32
CA MET A 362 12.80 3.85 -56.13
C MET A 362 11.64 4.09 -55.16
N GLU A 363 10.61 3.23 -55.14
CA GLU A 363 9.56 3.25 -54.12
C GLU A 363 10.11 2.89 -52.74
N SER A 364 11.01 1.91 -52.64
CA SER A 364 11.64 1.52 -51.37
C SER A 364 12.57 2.62 -50.85
N GLU A 365 13.36 3.24 -51.73
CA GLU A 365 14.20 4.39 -51.44
C GLU A 365 13.36 5.61 -51.08
N PHE A 366 12.27 5.88 -51.80
CA PHE A 366 11.33 6.95 -51.47
C PHE A 366 10.64 6.71 -50.12
N LYS A 367 10.29 5.46 -49.79
CA LYS A 367 9.78 5.08 -48.45
C LYS A 367 10.85 5.25 -47.37
N ILE A 368 12.11 4.92 -47.64
CA ILE A 368 13.25 5.15 -46.73
C ILE A 368 13.55 6.64 -46.55
N LEU A 369 13.57 7.43 -47.62
CA LEU A 369 13.78 8.88 -47.60
C LEU A 369 12.61 9.61 -46.93
N SER A 370 11.36 9.18 -47.18
CA SER A 370 10.18 9.70 -46.49
C SER A 370 10.21 9.37 -45.00
N ARG A 371 10.68 8.17 -44.61
CA ARG A 371 10.89 7.82 -43.21
C ARG A 371 11.97 8.70 -42.57
N ARG A 372 13.14 8.85 -43.22
CA ARG A 372 14.22 9.77 -42.77
C ARG A 372 13.77 11.22 -42.67
N ALA A 373 12.89 11.68 -43.57
CA ALA A 373 12.31 13.02 -43.53
C ALA A 373 11.24 13.20 -42.43
N ALA A 374 10.65 12.11 -41.92
CA ALA A 374 9.85 12.12 -40.71
C ALA A 374 10.75 12.07 -39.46
N GLU A 375 11.68 11.12 -39.39
CA GLU A 375 12.68 10.96 -38.32
C GLU A 375 13.40 12.29 -38.04
N THR A 376 14.02 12.91 -39.04
CA THR A 376 14.71 14.22 -38.88
C THR A 376 13.79 15.41 -38.57
N LYS A 377 12.49 15.31 -38.89
CA LYS A 377 11.50 16.34 -38.54
C LYS A 377 11.06 16.21 -37.08
N ASP A 378 11.01 14.99 -36.56
CA ASP A 378 10.68 14.71 -35.16
C ASP A 378 11.90 14.89 -34.25
N GLU A 379 13.13 14.58 -34.71
CA GLU A 379 14.38 15.07 -34.11
C GLU A 379 14.40 16.60 -33.98
N LEU A 380 14.01 17.33 -35.03
CA LEU A 380 13.91 18.80 -35.00
C LEU A 380 12.80 19.32 -34.07
N ARG A 381 11.77 18.51 -33.79
CA ARG A 381 10.74 18.84 -32.78
C ARG A 381 11.29 18.62 -31.38
N GLN A 382 11.97 17.49 -31.14
CA GLN A 382 12.64 17.18 -29.88
C GLN A 382 13.66 18.26 -29.52
N GLN A 383 14.57 18.61 -30.44
CA GLN A 383 15.57 19.67 -30.23
C GLN A 383 14.94 21.04 -29.93
N LYS A 384 13.73 21.34 -30.45
CA LYS A 384 12.99 22.54 -30.09
C LYS A 384 12.42 22.48 -28.68
N SER A 385 11.78 21.38 -28.27
CA SER A 385 11.32 21.21 -26.89
C SER A 385 12.49 21.23 -25.88
N GLU A 386 13.64 20.67 -26.24
CA GLU A 386 14.87 20.77 -25.46
C GLU A 386 15.35 22.22 -25.35
N CYS A 387 15.39 22.97 -26.47
CA CYS A 387 15.76 24.40 -26.46
C CYS A 387 14.81 25.28 -25.64
N ASP A 388 13.50 25.05 -25.70
CA ASP A 388 12.52 25.83 -24.93
C ASP A 388 12.50 25.43 -23.45
N SER A 389 12.78 24.15 -23.13
CA SER A 389 13.05 23.69 -21.76
C SER A 389 14.32 24.33 -21.17
N LEU A 390 15.42 24.36 -21.92
CA LEU A 390 16.67 25.01 -21.54
C LEU A 390 16.47 26.53 -21.35
N ARG A 391 15.70 27.19 -22.22
CA ARG A 391 15.29 28.60 -22.01
C ARG A 391 14.53 28.80 -20.71
N LEU A 392 13.57 27.93 -20.40
CA LEU A 392 12.83 28.02 -19.14
C LEU A 392 13.73 27.83 -17.92
N GLN A 393 14.76 26.97 -18.00
CA GLN A 393 15.78 26.85 -16.96
C GLN A 393 16.66 28.09 -16.86
N ILE A 394 17.13 28.65 -17.98
CA ILE A 394 17.92 29.89 -18.02
C ILE A 394 17.13 31.03 -17.37
N ASN A 395 15.88 31.28 -17.78
CA ASN A 395 15.03 32.34 -17.20
C ASN A 395 14.84 32.17 -15.68
N LYS A 396 14.74 30.92 -15.18
CA LYS A 396 14.65 30.62 -13.74
C LYS A 396 15.96 30.91 -13.01
N MET A 397 17.11 30.54 -13.59
CA MET A 397 18.43 30.86 -13.03
C MET A 397 18.72 32.35 -13.06
N GLU A 398 18.35 33.04 -14.13
CA GLU A 398 18.43 34.50 -14.23
C GLU A 398 17.61 35.16 -13.12
N HIS A 399 16.34 34.79 -12.93
CA HIS A 399 15.52 35.36 -11.85
C HIS A 399 16.08 35.07 -10.45
N SER A 400 16.61 33.87 -10.22
CA SER A 400 17.28 33.52 -8.95
C SER A 400 18.58 34.30 -8.72
N LEU A 401 19.35 34.57 -9.78
CA LEU A 401 20.55 35.40 -9.74
C LEU A 401 20.18 36.88 -9.46
N ASP A 402 19.12 37.36 -10.11
CA ASP A 402 18.58 38.71 -9.96
C ASP A 402 18.06 38.95 -8.53
N GLU A 403 17.45 37.94 -7.89
CA GLU A 403 17.08 38.02 -6.48
C GLU A 403 18.29 37.95 -5.54
N ALA A 404 19.26 37.06 -5.82
CA ALA A 404 20.51 36.98 -5.06
C ALA A 404 21.31 38.30 -5.11
N GLN A 405 21.35 38.98 -6.26
CA GLN A 405 21.97 40.30 -6.41
C GLN A 405 21.23 41.38 -5.60
N ARG A 406 19.89 41.39 -5.59
CA ARG A 406 19.11 42.31 -4.73
C ARG A 406 19.39 42.06 -3.24
N ARG A 407 19.38 40.80 -2.80
CA ARG A 407 19.71 40.42 -1.41
C ARG A 407 21.15 40.84 -1.04
N LEU A 408 22.12 40.65 -1.93
CA LEU A 408 23.51 41.09 -1.74
C LEU A 408 23.64 42.62 -1.66
N SER A 409 22.92 43.36 -2.51
CA SER A 409 22.90 44.83 -2.46
C SER A 409 22.32 45.35 -1.14
N LEU A 410 21.24 44.74 -0.63
CA LEU A 410 20.71 45.07 0.70
C LEU A 410 21.74 44.78 1.80
N LYS A 411 22.45 43.64 1.77
CA LYS A 411 23.50 43.33 2.75
C LYS A 411 24.73 44.22 2.66
N LEU A 412 25.09 44.72 1.47
CA LEU A 412 26.13 45.75 1.32
C LEU A 412 25.71 47.08 1.95
N ASN A 413 24.45 47.50 1.80
CA ASN A 413 23.92 48.71 2.42
C ASN A 413 23.83 48.58 3.95
N GLU A 414 23.35 47.44 4.46
CA GLU A 414 23.37 47.13 5.91
C GLU A 414 24.80 47.18 6.48
N LEU A 415 25.78 46.58 5.77
CA LEU A 415 27.18 46.58 6.17
C LEU A 415 27.79 47.99 6.16
N GLN A 416 27.47 48.82 5.16
CA GLN A 416 27.92 50.21 5.13
C GLN A 416 27.36 51.00 6.33
N LEU A 417 26.06 50.89 6.62
CA LEU A 417 25.44 51.55 7.76
C LEU A 417 26.05 51.09 9.10
N ALA A 418 26.42 49.81 9.20
CA ALA A 418 27.16 49.29 10.36
C ALA A 418 28.59 49.86 10.45
N GLN A 419 29.32 49.93 9.34
CA GLN A 419 30.67 50.53 9.29
C GLN A 419 30.65 52.01 9.65
N GLU A 420 29.70 52.79 9.12
CA GLU A 420 29.53 54.19 9.52
C GLU A 420 29.14 54.34 11.00
N LYS A 421 28.39 53.38 11.57
CA LYS A 421 28.08 53.38 13.01
C LYS A 421 29.34 53.11 13.84
N ILE A 422 30.17 52.15 13.43
CA ILE A 422 31.47 51.86 14.06
C ILE A 422 32.36 53.09 14.03
N ALA A 423 32.55 53.72 12.86
CA ALA A 423 33.36 54.95 12.74
C ALA A 423 32.86 56.11 13.62
N ARG A 424 31.53 56.28 13.78
CA ARG A 424 30.95 57.26 14.73
C ARG A 424 31.23 56.92 16.20
N GLN A 425 31.41 55.64 16.53
CA GLN A 425 31.78 55.20 17.88
C GLN A 425 33.30 55.30 18.12
N GLU A 426 34.13 54.96 17.13
CA GLU A 426 35.59 55.13 17.16
C GLU A 426 35.98 56.59 17.38
N ASN A 427 35.45 57.52 16.55
CA ASN A 427 35.68 58.96 16.72
C ASN A 427 35.31 59.47 18.12
N LYS A 428 34.26 58.91 18.73
CA LYS A 428 33.84 59.26 20.09
C LYS A 428 34.77 58.69 21.17
N ILE A 429 35.28 57.47 20.96
CA ILE A 429 36.30 56.88 21.84
C ILE A 429 37.59 57.71 21.79
N ASP A 430 38.01 58.15 20.61
CA ASP A 430 39.17 59.03 20.45
C ASP A 430 38.96 60.40 21.12
N GLU A 431 37.80 61.03 20.96
CA GLU A 431 37.46 62.29 21.64
C GLU A 431 37.47 62.13 23.17
N GLN A 432 36.89 61.05 23.70
CA GLN A 432 36.93 60.75 25.14
C GLN A 432 38.34 60.40 25.63
N SER A 433 39.15 59.72 24.82
CA SER A 433 40.55 59.39 25.11
C SER A 433 41.40 60.66 25.22
N ASN A 434 41.23 61.60 24.27
CA ASN A 434 41.90 62.89 24.28
C ASN A 434 41.49 63.75 25.50
N GLN A 435 40.22 63.76 25.88
CA GLN A 435 39.78 64.41 27.12
C GLN A 435 40.43 63.77 28.37
N CYS A 436 40.54 62.45 28.41
CA CYS A 436 41.23 61.73 29.48
C CYS A 436 42.75 61.98 29.51
N LEU A 437 43.38 62.33 28.38
CA LEU A 437 44.79 62.73 28.33
C LEU A 437 44.97 64.15 28.88
N LEU A 438 44.16 65.12 28.42
CA LEU A 438 44.20 66.50 28.91
C LEU A 438 43.97 66.58 30.43
N GLN A 439 42.98 65.85 30.96
CA GLN A 439 42.75 65.77 32.41
C GLN A 439 43.92 65.14 33.18
N LYS A 440 44.66 64.19 32.59
CA LYS A 440 45.88 63.64 33.19
C LYS A 440 47.00 64.67 33.16
N GLU A 441 47.17 65.43 32.08
CA GLU A 441 48.15 66.51 32.01
C GLU A 441 47.88 67.59 33.06
N GLU A 442 46.64 68.06 33.19
CA GLU A 442 46.18 68.95 34.26
C GLU A 442 46.50 68.40 35.67
N LEU A 443 46.19 67.12 35.92
CA LEU A 443 46.53 66.46 37.19
C LEU A 443 48.04 66.40 37.43
N THR A 444 48.88 66.15 36.42
CA THR A 444 50.34 66.19 36.61
C THR A 444 50.90 67.60 36.84
N ILE A 445 50.23 68.64 36.33
CA ILE A 445 50.58 70.04 36.61
C ILE A 445 50.22 70.37 38.06
N LEU A 446 49.01 70.01 38.52
CA LEU A 446 48.58 70.21 39.91
C LEU A 446 49.43 69.42 40.91
N GLN A 447 49.87 68.20 40.56
CA GLN A 447 50.80 67.43 41.39
C GLN A 447 52.18 68.10 41.49
N LYS A 448 52.67 68.75 40.42
CA LYS A 448 53.93 69.52 40.47
C LYS A 448 53.80 70.75 41.35
N THR A 449 52.73 71.54 41.22
CA THR A 449 52.55 72.76 42.03
C THR A 449 52.35 72.43 43.51
N ILE A 450 51.66 71.34 43.85
CA ILE A 450 51.61 70.82 45.24
C ILE A 450 53.02 70.46 45.73
N ALA A 451 53.80 69.71 44.94
CA ALA A 451 55.19 69.34 45.28
C ALA A 451 56.20 70.51 45.20
N GLU A 452 55.79 71.70 44.77
CA GLU A 452 56.54 72.95 44.86
C GLU A 452 56.14 73.71 46.14
N LEU A 453 54.84 73.82 46.42
CA LEU A 453 54.31 74.40 47.66
C LEU A 453 54.77 73.66 48.92
N ASP A 454 54.85 72.32 48.91
CA ASP A 454 55.40 71.56 50.04
C ASP A 454 56.89 71.87 50.26
N LYS A 455 57.67 72.09 49.19
CA LYS A 455 59.09 72.52 49.32
C LYS A 455 59.19 73.95 49.83
N GLU A 456 58.32 74.87 49.39
CA GLU A 456 58.30 76.24 49.91
C GLU A 456 57.96 76.25 51.41
N LYS A 457 56.96 75.47 51.82
CA LYS A 457 56.59 75.24 53.22
C LYS A 457 57.76 74.66 54.04
N ASP A 458 58.43 73.61 53.57
CA ASP A 458 59.57 73.02 54.28
C ASP A 458 60.74 73.99 54.40
N ASN A 459 61.01 74.78 53.34
CA ASN A 459 61.99 75.87 53.38
C ASN A 459 61.59 76.99 54.37
N LEU A 460 60.31 77.35 54.45
CA LEU A 460 59.82 78.36 55.39
C LEU A 460 59.92 77.86 56.85
N LEU A 461 59.59 76.60 57.12
CA LEU A 461 59.78 75.97 58.43
C LEU A 461 61.25 76.00 58.84
N TYR A 462 62.16 75.54 57.98
CA TYR A 462 63.61 75.60 58.23
C TYR A 462 64.12 77.03 58.49
N ASN A 463 63.58 78.03 57.80
CA ASN A 463 63.90 79.45 58.06
C ASN A 463 63.31 79.98 59.39
N ILE A 464 62.19 79.43 59.87
CA ILE A 464 61.61 79.75 61.18
C ILE A 464 62.46 79.11 62.29
N ASP A 465 62.88 77.86 62.11
CA ASP A 465 63.73 77.14 63.07
C ASP A 465 65.08 77.85 63.24
N GLN A 466 65.79 78.16 62.14
CA GLN A 466 67.03 78.94 62.20
C GLN A 466 66.88 80.31 62.89
N LYS A 467 65.75 81.00 62.67
CA LYS A 467 65.47 82.27 63.35
C LYS A 467 65.21 82.07 64.84
N SER A 468 64.54 80.99 65.22
CA SER A 468 64.20 80.66 66.61
C SER A 468 65.45 80.26 67.41
N GLU A 469 66.34 79.45 66.83
CA GLU A 469 67.68 79.18 67.39
C GLU A 469 68.48 80.47 67.57
N LYS A 470 68.47 81.34 66.54
CA LYS A 470 69.23 82.59 66.57
C LYS A 470 68.70 83.59 67.60
N ILE A 471 67.37 83.71 67.75
CA ILE A 471 66.73 84.50 68.81
C ILE A 471 67.17 83.95 70.18
N SER A 472 67.02 82.65 70.42
CA SER A 472 67.44 82.00 71.67
C SER A 472 68.91 82.25 72.02
N SER A 473 69.79 82.23 71.00
CA SER A 473 71.23 82.53 71.18
C SER A 473 71.50 83.99 71.54
N LEU A 474 70.70 84.92 71.00
CA LEU A 474 70.81 86.36 71.28
C LEU A 474 70.22 86.71 72.64
N GLU A 475 69.12 86.09 73.05
CA GLU A 475 68.52 86.24 74.38
C GLU A 475 69.47 85.75 75.48
N SER A 476 70.09 84.59 75.30
CA SER A 476 71.14 84.09 76.20
C SER A 476 72.35 85.04 76.28
N SER A 477 72.80 85.57 75.14
CA SER A 477 73.87 86.57 75.07
C SER A 477 73.50 87.91 75.74
N LEU A 478 72.24 88.35 75.59
CA LEU A 478 71.69 89.53 76.23
C LEU A 478 71.67 89.35 77.76
N ALA A 479 71.11 88.25 78.25
CA ALA A 479 71.02 87.94 79.68
C ALA A 479 72.42 87.86 80.34
N LEU A 480 73.42 87.28 79.66
CA LEU A 480 74.81 87.27 80.14
C LEU A 480 75.43 88.67 80.24
N LYS A 481 75.14 89.55 79.26
CA LYS A 481 75.58 90.96 79.30
C LYS A 481 74.83 91.76 80.36
N GLU A 482 73.53 91.54 80.51
CA GLU A 482 72.70 92.22 81.51
C GLU A 482 73.14 91.87 82.93
N ASN A 483 73.37 90.59 83.24
CA ASN A 483 73.97 90.16 84.52
C ASN A 483 75.36 90.79 84.75
N THR A 484 76.16 90.97 83.69
CA THR A 484 77.47 91.64 83.76
C THR A 484 77.34 93.13 84.08
N ILE A 485 76.41 93.83 83.43
CA ILE A 485 76.11 95.25 83.65
C ILE A 485 75.53 95.47 85.05
N GLN A 486 74.58 94.65 85.49
CA GLN A 486 74.00 94.70 86.84
C GLN A 486 75.04 94.48 87.95
N ARG A 487 76.17 93.81 87.66
CA ARG A 487 77.28 93.68 88.62
C ARG A 487 78.14 94.94 88.63
N MET A 488 78.52 95.46 87.46
CA MET A 488 79.29 96.70 87.34
C MET A 488 78.55 97.94 87.87
N LEU A 489 77.23 97.99 87.71
CA LEU A 489 76.39 99.05 88.29
C LEU A 489 76.46 99.04 89.82
N ARG A 490 76.31 97.88 90.47
CA ARG A 490 76.45 97.77 91.94
C ARG A 490 77.83 98.18 92.46
N GLU A 491 78.89 97.86 91.70
CA GLU A 491 80.27 98.29 92.00
C GLU A 491 80.43 99.83 91.88
N MET A 492 79.76 100.47 90.93
CA MET A 492 79.75 101.93 90.73
C MET A 492 78.84 102.67 91.73
N GLU A 493 77.68 102.10 92.07
CA GLU A 493 76.67 102.67 92.96
C GLU A 493 77.20 102.90 94.37
N GLU A 494 77.95 101.95 94.95
CA GLU A 494 78.51 102.09 96.30
C GLU A 494 79.56 103.21 96.40
N SER A 495 80.23 103.52 95.28
CA SER A 495 81.15 104.67 95.15
C SER A 495 80.38 105.99 95.02
N ALA A 496 79.42 106.07 94.09
CA ALA A 496 78.59 107.26 93.87
C ALA A 496 77.72 107.64 95.09
N ARG A 497 77.31 106.64 95.89
CA ARG A 497 76.54 106.78 97.14
C ARG A 497 77.25 107.59 98.24
N GLN A 498 78.56 107.85 98.11
CA GLN A 498 79.31 108.69 99.05
C GLN A 498 79.30 110.17 98.64
N SER A 499 79.54 110.49 97.36
CA SER A 499 79.49 111.86 96.82
C SER A 499 78.07 112.39 96.65
N SER A 500 77.14 111.53 96.25
CA SER A 500 75.73 111.87 95.99
C SER A 500 75.03 112.48 97.22
N LYS A 501 75.42 112.14 98.46
CA LYS A 501 74.75 112.63 99.68
C LYS A 501 74.80 114.15 99.89
N ALA A 502 75.80 114.84 99.35
CA ALA A 502 75.86 116.30 99.40
C ALA A 502 74.98 116.91 98.30
N ILE A 503 75.15 116.43 97.07
CA ILE A 503 74.59 117.04 95.85
C ILE A 503 73.08 116.73 95.70
N SER A 504 72.64 115.54 96.12
CA SER A 504 71.23 115.13 96.07
C SER A 504 70.27 116.06 96.82
N SER A 505 70.74 116.78 97.85
CA SER A 505 69.95 117.77 98.57
C SER A 505 69.56 119.01 97.75
N HIS A 506 70.20 119.23 96.59
CA HIS A 506 69.89 120.33 95.66
C HIS A 506 69.48 119.80 94.27
N GLU A 507 69.95 118.60 93.87
CA GLU A 507 69.46 117.92 92.68
C GLU A 507 68.03 117.39 92.85
N GLN A 508 67.56 117.02 94.04
CA GLN A 508 66.20 116.46 94.21
C GLN A 508 65.08 117.43 93.77
N GLU A 509 65.24 118.74 94.01
CA GLU A 509 64.26 119.77 93.60
C GLU A 509 64.20 119.90 92.05
N VAL A 510 65.38 120.03 91.42
CA VAL A 510 65.52 120.26 89.97
C VAL A 510 65.23 118.98 89.17
N SER A 511 65.69 117.82 89.65
CA SER A 511 65.46 116.53 89.02
C SER A 511 64.00 116.12 89.12
N ARG A 512 63.25 116.48 90.18
CA ARG A 512 61.82 116.19 90.26
C ARG A 512 61.04 116.83 89.12
N LEU A 513 61.28 118.12 88.85
CA LEU A 513 60.59 118.85 87.77
C LEU A 513 61.04 118.42 86.37
N ARG A 514 62.33 118.11 86.17
CA ARG A 514 62.83 117.57 84.89
C ARG A 514 62.27 116.18 84.61
N ARG A 515 62.43 115.27 85.58
CA ARG A 515 61.96 113.89 85.49
C ARG A 515 60.46 113.79 85.21
N GLN A 516 59.63 114.63 85.82
CA GLN A 516 58.19 114.67 85.50
C GLN A 516 57.91 115.05 84.04
N MET A 517 58.72 115.92 83.43
CA MET A 517 58.57 116.31 82.03
C MET A 517 59.17 115.27 81.06
N ASP A 518 60.27 114.61 81.45
CA ASP A 518 60.86 113.50 80.71
C ASP A 518 59.95 112.25 80.75
N GLU A 519 59.35 111.92 81.90
CA GLU A 519 58.37 110.84 82.05
C GLU A 519 57.14 111.05 81.16
N ILE A 520 56.57 112.27 81.13
CA ILE A 520 55.46 112.63 80.21
C ILE A 520 55.89 112.57 78.74
N SER A 521 57.12 112.97 78.41
CA SER A 521 57.66 112.94 77.05
C SER A 521 57.87 111.50 76.56
N GLU A 522 58.41 110.63 77.41
CA GLU A 522 58.52 109.19 77.14
C GLU A 522 57.15 108.52 77.06
N GLU A 523 56.21 108.84 77.94
CA GLU A 523 54.83 108.34 77.88
C GLU A 523 54.16 108.72 76.55
N LEU A 524 54.21 109.99 76.15
CA LEU A 524 53.70 110.43 74.85
C LEU A 524 54.38 109.70 73.68
N SER A 525 55.69 109.50 73.75
CA SER A 525 56.48 108.78 72.74
C SER A 525 56.25 107.26 72.75
N ARG A 526 55.75 106.70 73.85
CA ARG A 526 55.39 105.28 74.02
C ARG A 526 53.97 105.05 73.50
N THR A 527 53.01 105.85 73.96
CA THR A 527 51.62 105.89 73.46
C THR A 527 51.56 106.19 71.96
N GLY A 528 52.48 107.01 71.42
CA GLY A 528 52.60 107.23 69.97
C GLY A 528 52.92 105.94 69.20
N ARG A 529 53.89 105.15 69.68
CA ARG A 529 54.27 103.86 69.08
C ARG A 529 53.19 102.80 69.28
N GLU A 530 52.59 102.71 70.47
CA GLU A 530 51.48 101.81 70.77
C GLU A 530 50.26 102.11 69.88
N LYS A 531 49.96 103.40 69.64
CA LYS A 531 48.93 103.83 68.68
C LYS A 531 49.28 103.42 67.26
N GLU A 532 50.55 103.55 66.85
CA GLU A 532 50.99 103.19 65.50
C GLU A 532 50.95 101.67 65.27
N THR A 533 51.36 100.85 66.24
CA THR A 533 51.20 99.38 66.16
C THR A 533 49.74 98.98 66.14
N VAL A 534 48.87 99.56 66.99
CA VAL A 534 47.42 99.29 66.97
C VAL A 534 46.77 99.73 65.66
N VAL A 535 47.26 100.78 64.98
CA VAL A 535 46.80 101.17 63.63
C VAL A 535 47.25 100.17 62.58
N GLN A 536 48.50 99.69 62.62
CA GLN A 536 48.98 98.64 61.71
C GLN A 536 48.23 97.32 61.91
N GLU A 537 47.99 96.92 63.16
CA GLU A 537 47.16 95.75 63.51
C GLU A 537 45.72 95.91 63.01
N ASN A 538 45.10 97.09 63.15
CA ASN A 538 43.76 97.35 62.60
C ASN A 538 43.74 97.22 61.06
N LEU A 539 44.77 97.71 60.36
CA LEU A 539 44.87 97.57 58.90
C LEU A 539 45.04 96.10 58.48
N VAL A 540 45.87 95.34 59.18
CA VAL A 540 46.08 93.90 58.95
C VAL A 540 44.81 93.10 59.25
N VAL A 541 44.12 93.38 60.36
CA VAL A 541 42.83 92.74 60.70
C VAL A 541 41.73 93.12 59.70
N HIS A 542 41.72 94.35 59.17
CA HIS A 542 40.78 94.76 58.14
C HIS A 542 41.04 94.08 56.78
N ASP A 543 42.31 93.93 56.40
CA ASP A 543 42.73 93.16 55.22
C ASP A 543 42.32 91.68 55.35
N HIS A 544 42.61 91.04 56.49
CA HIS A 544 42.14 89.68 56.78
C HIS A 544 40.61 89.56 56.76
N LEU A 545 39.87 90.51 57.35
CA LEU A 545 38.39 90.53 57.27
C LEU A 545 37.91 90.68 55.82
N SER A 546 38.60 91.45 54.98
CA SER A 546 38.26 91.60 53.56
C SER A 546 38.50 90.29 52.78
N LYS A 547 39.63 89.61 53.03
CA LYS A 547 39.98 88.32 52.43
C LYS A 547 39.00 87.23 52.86
N ASN A 548 38.75 87.10 54.16
CA ASN A 548 37.80 86.13 54.70
C ASN A 548 36.38 86.39 54.18
N LYS A 549 35.98 87.66 53.96
CA LYS A 549 34.68 87.99 53.35
C LYS A 549 34.60 87.51 51.89
N VAL A 550 35.65 87.71 51.08
CA VAL A 550 35.70 87.21 49.69
C VAL A 550 35.73 85.67 49.66
N GLU A 551 36.46 85.04 50.57
CA GLU A 551 36.49 83.58 50.70
C GLU A 551 35.13 83.01 51.09
N ILE A 552 34.46 83.57 52.10
CA ILE A 552 33.08 83.20 52.49
C ILE A 552 32.11 83.37 51.30
N GLN A 553 32.23 84.46 50.53
CA GLN A 553 31.43 84.65 49.31
C GLN A 553 31.73 83.58 48.24
N THR A 554 33.00 83.21 48.05
CA THR A 554 33.44 82.17 47.11
C THR A 554 32.95 80.78 47.53
N LEU A 555 33.06 80.45 48.82
CA LEU A 555 32.54 79.21 49.40
C LEU A 555 31.02 79.15 49.31
N THR A 556 30.31 80.26 49.53
CA THR A 556 28.85 80.34 49.37
C THR A 556 28.41 80.06 47.93
N HIS A 557 29.17 80.53 46.93
CA HIS A 557 28.92 80.17 45.52
C HIS A 557 29.18 78.69 45.28
N LYS A 558 30.35 78.16 45.66
CA LYS A 558 30.68 76.72 45.50
C LYS A 558 29.64 75.79 46.16
N VAL A 559 29.13 76.14 47.34
CA VAL A 559 28.06 75.39 48.02
C VAL A 559 26.76 75.43 47.21
N LYS A 560 26.40 76.60 46.66
CA LYS A 560 25.22 76.75 45.79
C LYS A 560 25.36 75.97 44.49
N ASP A 561 26.55 75.94 43.89
CA ASP A 561 26.83 75.22 42.65
C ASP A 561 26.71 73.71 42.86
N VAL A 562 27.34 73.16 43.93
CA VAL A 562 27.17 71.76 44.35
C VAL A 562 25.71 71.44 44.70
N GLN A 563 24.96 72.39 45.28
CA GLN A 563 23.54 72.21 45.57
C GLN A 563 22.67 72.16 44.29
N ASN A 564 23.04 72.92 43.26
CA ASN A 564 22.42 72.83 41.93
C ASN A 564 22.75 71.48 41.27
N GLU A 565 24.03 71.07 41.26
CA GLU A 565 24.47 69.78 40.71
C GLU A 565 23.75 68.59 41.38
N LEU A 566 23.60 68.61 42.71
CA LEU A 566 22.86 67.60 43.46
C LEU A 566 21.39 67.53 43.05
N GLN A 567 20.74 68.68 42.83
CA GLN A 567 19.36 68.74 42.36
C GLN A 567 19.23 68.25 40.90
N ASP A 568 20.21 68.55 40.05
CA ASP A 568 20.30 68.08 38.67
C ASP A 568 20.47 66.55 38.60
N VAL A 569 21.36 65.99 39.42
CA VAL A 569 21.56 64.54 39.59
C VAL A 569 20.28 63.88 40.13
N LYS A 570 19.58 64.51 41.07
CA LYS A 570 18.31 64.02 41.61
C LYS A 570 17.21 63.98 40.54
N VAL A 571 17.12 64.99 39.67
CA VAL A 571 16.18 64.98 38.52
C VAL A 571 16.55 63.89 37.52
N LYS A 572 17.84 63.75 37.18
CA LYS A 572 18.35 62.68 36.28
C LYS A 572 18.07 61.28 36.85
N LEU A 573 18.27 61.07 38.15
CA LEU A 573 17.94 59.83 38.86
C LEU A 573 16.43 59.54 38.85
N GLN A 574 15.59 60.55 39.01
CA GLN A 574 14.13 60.38 38.96
C GLN A 574 13.64 60.06 37.54
N GLY A 575 14.25 60.65 36.51
CA GLY A 575 14.04 60.27 35.10
C GLY A 575 14.44 58.81 34.84
N ALA A 576 15.66 58.44 35.21
CA ALA A 576 16.15 57.06 35.09
C ALA A 576 15.25 56.04 35.82
N LYS A 577 14.72 56.39 36.99
CA LYS A 577 13.74 55.56 37.70
C LYS A 577 12.44 55.38 36.89
N THR A 578 11.92 56.44 36.26
CA THR A 578 10.75 56.30 35.39
C THR A 578 11.03 55.48 34.14
N ASP A 579 12.22 55.62 33.52
CA ASP A 579 12.64 54.79 32.39
C ASP A 579 12.75 53.30 32.77
N VAL A 580 13.34 52.99 33.94
CA VAL A 580 13.37 51.62 34.50
C VAL A 580 11.96 51.07 34.65
N THR A 581 11.04 51.78 35.31
CA THR A 581 9.66 51.29 35.46
C THR A 581 8.93 51.11 34.12
N ARG A 582 9.25 51.90 33.09
CA ARG A 582 8.72 51.69 31.73
C ARG A 582 9.28 50.42 31.09
N LEU A 583 10.58 50.16 31.27
CA LEU A 583 11.24 48.95 30.77
C LEU A 583 10.76 47.69 31.48
N GLU A 584 10.57 47.72 32.81
CA GLU A 584 9.99 46.63 33.61
C GLU A 584 8.58 46.26 33.12
N ASN A 585 7.71 47.24 32.91
CA ASN A 585 6.36 47.00 32.37
C ASN A 585 6.39 46.47 30.92
N SER A 586 7.30 46.97 30.09
CA SER A 586 7.49 46.47 28.72
C SER A 586 8.01 45.03 28.69
N LEU A 587 8.91 44.68 29.61
CA LEU A 587 9.46 43.33 29.77
C LEU A 587 8.36 42.38 30.25
N ALA A 588 7.61 42.74 31.29
CA ALA A 588 6.49 41.95 31.80
C ALA A 588 5.40 41.69 30.75
N PHE A 589 5.14 42.67 29.87
CA PHE A 589 4.25 42.48 28.72
C PHE A 589 4.84 41.47 27.71
N LYS A 590 6.14 41.60 27.35
CA LYS A 590 6.80 40.68 26.40
C LYS A 590 6.98 39.27 26.94
N GLU A 591 7.21 39.10 28.25
CA GLU A 591 7.17 37.79 28.89
C GLU A 591 5.78 37.17 28.84
N LYS A 592 4.72 37.97 29.02
CA LYS A 592 3.35 37.49 28.89
C LYS A 592 3.06 37.07 27.44
N GLU A 593 3.44 37.89 26.46
CA GLU A 593 3.32 37.58 25.03
C GLU A 593 4.06 36.28 24.67
N ASN A 594 5.28 36.08 25.17
CA ASN A 594 6.02 34.83 25.01
C ASN A 594 5.32 33.63 25.69
N ARG A 595 4.74 33.80 26.88
CA ARG A 595 3.95 32.75 27.56
C ARG A 595 2.68 32.39 26.79
N ASP A 596 1.94 33.40 26.31
CA ASP A 596 0.73 33.24 25.51
C ASP A 596 1.06 32.57 24.15
N LEU A 597 2.21 32.90 23.53
CA LEU A 597 2.72 32.24 22.31
C LEU A 597 3.12 30.78 22.55
N LEU A 598 3.90 30.48 23.60
CA LEU A 598 4.30 29.11 23.94
C LEU A 598 3.08 28.20 24.22
N GLU A 599 2.06 28.76 24.87
CA GLU A 599 0.80 28.09 25.13
C GLU A 599 0.00 27.82 23.84
N ASN A 600 0.05 28.73 22.87
CA ASN A 600 -0.52 28.50 21.54
C ASN A 600 0.27 27.44 20.75
N TYR A 601 1.61 27.45 20.80
CA TYR A 601 2.44 26.39 20.20
C TYR A 601 2.12 25.00 20.78
N ARG A 602 1.95 24.89 22.11
CA ARG A 602 1.52 23.64 22.76
C ARG A 602 0.15 23.16 22.27
N LYS A 603 -0.81 24.07 22.09
CA LYS A 603 -2.14 23.74 21.55
C LYS A 603 -2.07 23.28 20.10
N SER A 604 -1.26 23.93 19.27
CA SER A 604 -1.03 23.49 17.88
C SER A 604 -0.32 22.15 17.80
N SER A 605 0.68 21.90 18.66
CA SER A 605 1.34 20.58 18.76
C SER A 605 0.34 19.50 19.17
N SER A 606 -0.41 19.70 20.25
CA SER A 606 -1.43 18.75 20.70
C SER A 606 -2.52 18.49 19.64
N GLN A 607 -2.84 19.48 18.80
CA GLN A 607 -3.72 19.27 17.64
C GLN A 607 -3.05 18.45 16.53
N ALA A 608 -1.76 18.65 16.26
CA ALA A 608 -0.99 17.82 15.33
C ALA A 608 -0.93 16.36 15.82
N ASP A 609 -0.58 16.13 17.09
CA ASP A 609 -0.59 14.80 17.72
C ASP A 609 -1.97 14.10 17.51
N ILE A 610 -3.07 14.83 17.74
CA ILE A 610 -4.46 14.35 17.54
C ILE A 610 -4.78 14.07 16.05
N TRP A 611 -4.11 14.70 15.09
CA TRP A 611 -4.27 14.41 13.66
C TRP A 611 -3.40 13.24 13.21
N GLU A 612 -2.15 13.13 13.66
CA GLU A 612 -1.28 11.96 13.44
C GLU A 612 -1.92 10.70 14.02
N ASP A 613 -2.45 10.78 15.25
CA ASP A 613 -3.15 9.69 15.92
C ASP A 613 -4.50 9.35 15.24
N LYS A 614 -5.06 10.21 14.38
CA LYS A 614 -6.18 9.85 13.46
C LYS A 614 -5.67 9.22 12.17
N VAL A 615 -4.61 9.75 11.57
CA VAL A 615 -3.99 9.18 10.37
C VAL A 615 -3.58 7.73 10.64
N HIS A 616 -2.87 7.46 11.74
CA HIS A 616 -2.51 6.10 12.16
C HIS A 616 -3.68 5.17 12.49
N LYS A 617 -4.90 5.69 12.71
CA LYS A 617 -6.11 4.86 12.84
C LYS A 617 -6.69 4.56 11.45
N LEU A 618 -6.84 5.57 10.60
CA LEU A 618 -7.27 5.42 9.20
C LEU A 618 -6.32 4.54 8.38
N GLU A 619 -5.01 4.59 8.63
CA GLU A 619 -4.02 3.70 8.01
C GLU A 619 -4.22 2.24 8.43
N LYS A 620 -4.57 1.97 9.69
CA LYS A 620 -4.85 0.60 10.18
C LYS A 620 -6.16 0.08 9.58
N GLU A 621 -7.19 0.91 9.53
CA GLU A 621 -8.47 0.61 8.87
C GLU A 621 -8.28 0.36 7.37
N PHE A 622 -7.55 1.23 6.67
CA PHE A 622 -7.21 1.06 5.24
C PHE A 622 -6.43 -0.22 4.98
N ASN A 623 -5.42 -0.54 5.80
CA ASN A 623 -4.66 -1.78 5.65
C ASN A 623 -5.50 -3.03 5.96
N SER A 624 -6.49 -2.96 6.87
CA SER A 624 -7.47 -4.04 7.06
C SER A 624 -8.33 -4.21 5.79
N VAL A 625 -8.99 -3.14 5.33
CA VAL A 625 -9.85 -3.18 4.13
C VAL A 625 -9.07 -3.64 2.88
N LYS A 626 -7.78 -3.30 2.78
CA LYS A 626 -6.88 -3.78 1.72
C LYS A 626 -6.60 -5.29 1.82
N LEU A 627 -6.44 -5.83 3.03
CA LEU A 627 -6.31 -7.28 3.24
C LEU A 627 -7.62 -8.00 2.94
N ASP A 628 -8.76 -7.45 3.36
CA ASP A 628 -10.09 -7.98 3.08
C ASP A 628 -10.38 -8.00 1.55
N LEU A 629 -9.99 -6.93 0.84
CA LEU A 629 -10.08 -6.84 -0.62
C LEU A 629 -9.17 -7.88 -1.31
N LEU A 630 -7.91 -8.03 -0.89
CA LEU A 630 -7.00 -9.05 -1.44
C LEU A 630 -7.52 -10.47 -1.17
N GLY A 631 -8.17 -10.69 -0.02
CA GLY A 631 -8.92 -11.91 0.29
C GLY A 631 -10.05 -12.16 -0.71
N ALA A 632 -10.93 -11.16 -0.91
CA ALA A 632 -12.02 -11.23 -1.88
C ALA A 632 -11.53 -11.42 -3.32
N GLU A 633 -10.46 -10.77 -3.74
CA GLU A 633 -9.82 -10.97 -5.06
C GLU A 633 -9.23 -12.36 -5.24
N SER A 634 -8.74 -12.99 -4.16
CA SER A 634 -8.26 -14.38 -4.20
C SER A 634 -9.42 -15.39 -4.31
N GLU A 635 -10.52 -15.16 -3.58
CA GLU A 635 -11.73 -15.97 -3.65
C GLU A 635 -12.43 -15.80 -5.01
N CYS A 636 -12.52 -14.58 -5.55
CA CYS A 636 -13.05 -14.32 -6.90
C CYS A 636 -12.23 -15.04 -7.99
N ARG A 637 -10.90 -15.09 -7.87
CA ARG A 637 -10.05 -15.89 -8.77
C ARG A 637 -10.34 -17.39 -8.64
N ARG A 638 -10.37 -17.93 -7.43
CA ARG A 638 -10.68 -19.34 -7.16
C ARG A 638 -12.09 -19.73 -7.62
N LEU A 639 -13.07 -18.83 -7.48
CA LEU A 639 -14.42 -19.02 -7.98
C LEU A 639 -14.46 -18.99 -9.51
N LYS A 640 -13.71 -18.08 -10.16
CA LYS A 640 -13.58 -18.06 -11.61
C LYS A 640 -12.91 -19.33 -12.13
N GLU A 641 -11.76 -19.73 -11.59
CA GLU A 641 -11.08 -20.98 -11.96
C GLU A 641 -12.01 -22.20 -11.89
N ARG A 642 -12.92 -22.23 -10.90
CA ARG A 642 -13.95 -23.27 -10.79
C ARG A 642 -15.08 -23.14 -11.82
N VAL A 643 -15.45 -21.93 -12.24
CA VAL A 643 -16.38 -21.70 -13.35
C VAL A 643 -15.75 -22.13 -14.67
N ASP A 644 -14.51 -21.70 -14.95
CA ASP A 644 -13.74 -22.07 -16.14
C ASP A 644 -13.63 -23.62 -16.27
N VAL A 645 -13.47 -24.34 -15.14
CA VAL A 645 -13.52 -25.82 -15.10
C VAL A 645 -14.92 -26.37 -15.40
N PHE A 646 -15.99 -25.83 -14.82
CA PHE A 646 -17.36 -26.28 -15.12
C PHE A 646 -17.79 -25.97 -16.55
N GLU A 647 -17.29 -24.89 -17.15
CA GLU A 647 -17.51 -24.57 -18.56
C GLU A 647 -16.82 -25.62 -19.45
N LEU A 648 -15.56 -25.99 -19.16
CA LEU A 648 -14.86 -27.08 -19.85
C LEU A 648 -15.54 -28.45 -19.68
N GLU A 649 -16.07 -28.77 -18.50
CA GLU A 649 -16.87 -29.98 -18.27
C GLU A 649 -18.18 -29.94 -19.07
N SER A 650 -18.84 -28.78 -19.16
CA SER A 650 -20.06 -28.59 -19.95
C SER A 650 -19.80 -28.70 -21.46
N GLU A 651 -18.69 -28.16 -21.97
CA GLU A 651 -18.30 -28.32 -23.38
C GLU A 651 -17.98 -29.79 -23.73
N GLN A 652 -17.34 -30.53 -22.81
CA GLN A 652 -17.11 -31.97 -22.96
C GLN A 652 -18.43 -32.75 -22.96
N GLN A 653 -19.38 -32.39 -22.09
CA GLN A 653 -20.73 -32.99 -22.10
C GLN A 653 -21.47 -32.68 -23.41
N ILE A 654 -21.47 -31.43 -23.87
CA ILE A 654 -22.12 -30.99 -25.12
C ILE A 654 -21.52 -31.72 -26.34
N THR A 655 -20.20 -31.83 -26.43
CA THR A 655 -19.54 -32.56 -27.54
C THR A 655 -19.82 -34.05 -27.47
N SER A 656 -19.93 -34.64 -26.27
CA SER A 656 -20.39 -36.03 -26.11
C SER A 656 -21.85 -36.20 -26.55
N GLU A 657 -22.77 -35.29 -26.19
CA GLU A 657 -24.18 -35.31 -26.63
C GLU A 657 -24.27 -35.20 -28.15
N GLN A 658 -23.52 -34.29 -28.77
CA GLN A 658 -23.45 -34.17 -30.23
C GLN A 658 -22.99 -35.47 -30.89
N SER A 659 -22.03 -36.18 -30.28
CA SER A 659 -21.58 -37.49 -30.77
C SER A 659 -22.68 -38.56 -30.65
N TYR A 660 -23.39 -38.63 -29.51
CA TYR A 660 -24.51 -39.57 -29.31
C TYR A 660 -25.69 -39.24 -30.23
N LYS A 661 -25.99 -37.96 -30.44
CA LYS A 661 -27.02 -37.46 -31.37
C LYS A 661 -26.68 -37.78 -32.82
N SER A 662 -25.40 -37.75 -33.19
CA SER A 662 -24.92 -38.20 -34.51
C SER A 662 -25.07 -39.72 -34.68
N GLN A 663 -24.74 -40.51 -33.64
CA GLN A 663 -24.96 -41.96 -33.62
C GLN A 663 -26.47 -42.29 -33.71
N ILE A 664 -27.32 -41.63 -32.93
CA ILE A 664 -28.79 -41.77 -32.97
C ILE A 664 -29.31 -41.40 -34.36
N ASN A 665 -28.89 -40.29 -34.96
CA ASN A 665 -29.29 -39.91 -36.32
C ASN A 665 -28.88 -40.96 -37.37
N THR A 666 -27.75 -41.63 -37.16
CA THR A 666 -27.25 -42.70 -38.05
C THR A 666 -28.08 -43.98 -37.86
N LEU A 667 -28.38 -44.35 -36.61
CA LEU A 667 -29.27 -45.46 -36.28
C LEU A 667 -30.70 -45.23 -36.79
N THR A 668 -31.28 -44.05 -36.59
CA THR A 668 -32.61 -43.67 -37.11
C THR A 668 -32.67 -43.77 -38.64
N LYS A 669 -31.63 -43.33 -39.35
CA LYS A 669 -31.53 -43.53 -40.82
C LYS A 669 -31.46 -45.00 -41.19
N SER A 670 -30.71 -45.80 -40.44
CA SER A 670 -30.62 -47.25 -40.65
C SER A 670 -31.97 -47.94 -40.40
N VAL A 671 -32.67 -47.59 -39.31
CA VAL A 671 -34.01 -48.11 -38.98
C VAL A 671 -35.02 -47.72 -40.05
N ALA A 672 -35.07 -46.45 -40.47
CA ALA A 672 -35.95 -46.01 -41.55
C ALA A 672 -35.69 -46.75 -42.87
N ARG A 673 -34.43 -47.11 -43.17
CA ARG A 673 -34.07 -47.94 -44.33
C ARG A 673 -34.56 -49.39 -44.17
N MET A 674 -34.37 -50.01 -43.00
CA MET A 674 -34.91 -51.33 -42.70
C MET A 674 -36.45 -51.35 -42.71
N GLU A 675 -37.10 -50.26 -42.32
CA GLU A 675 -38.55 -50.09 -42.39
C GLU A 675 -39.07 -49.88 -43.82
N GLU A 676 -38.25 -49.35 -44.72
CA GLU A 676 -38.53 -49.29 -46.16
C GLU A 676 -38.39 -50.68 -46.78
N GLU A 677 -37.24 -51.36 -46.58
CA GLU A 677 -36.99 -52.74 -47.02
C GLU A 677 -38.10 -53.70 -46.54
N LEU A 678 -38.56 -53.55 -45.29
CA LEU A 678 -39.66 -54.32 -44.73
C LEU A 678 -41.02 -53.98 -45.35
N ARG A 679 -41.21 -52.76 -45.87
CA ARG A 679 -42.44 -52.31 -46.52
C ARG A 679 -42.49 -52.75 -47.99
N GLU A 680 -41.36 -52.71 -48.67
CA GLU A 680 -41.16 -53.31 -50.00
C GLU A 680 -41.40 -54.83 -49.92
N ALA A 681 -40.74 -55.56 -49.02
CA ALA A 681 -40.98 -56.99 -48.84
C ALA A 681 -42.43 -57.34 -48.45
N ARG A 682 -43.15 -56.42 -47.77
CA ARG A 682 -44.59 -56.56 -47.50
C ARG A 682 -45.46 -56.31 -48.73
N SER A 683 -45.10 -55.38 -49.61
CA SER A 683 -45.84 -55.12 -50.86
C SER A 683 -45.60 -56.24 -51.87
N GLU A 684 -44.36 -56.71 -52.03
CA GLU A 684 -44.00 -57.91 -52.80
C GLU A 684 -44.79 -59.14 -52.32
N LYS A 685 -44.83 -59.39 -51.00
CA LYS A 685 -45.64 -60.45 -50.42
C LYS A 685 -47.13 -60.28 -50.73
N SER A 686 -47.64 -59.05 -50.76
CA SER A 686 -49.05 -58.79 -51.11
C SER A 686 -49.34 -59.05 -52.59
N LEU A 687 -48.41 -58.72 -53.48
CA LEU A 687 -48.49 -59.04 -54.91
C LEU A 687 -48.44 -60.54 -55.13
N ALA A 688 -47.46 -61.25 -54.54
CA ALA A 688 -47.35 -62.70 -54.61
C ALA A 688 -48.58 -63.44 -54.04
N LEU A 689 -49.25 -62.88 -53.02
CA LEU A 689 -50.53 -63.40 -52.51
C LEU A 689 -51.70 -63.14 -53.48
N SER A 690 -51.68 -62.02 -54.22
CA SER A 690 -52.65 -61.74 -55.30
C SER A 690 -52.46 -62.68 -56.49
N ASP A 691 -51.21 -62.96 -56.89
CA ASP A 691 -50.89 -63.91 -57.95
C ASP A 691 -51.20 -65.35 -57.54
N LEU A 692 -50.99 -65.69 -56.26
CA LEU A 692 -51.44 -66.97 -55.70
C LEU A 692 -52.98 -67.07 -55.66
N ALA A 693 -53.70 -65.95 -55.51
CA ALA A 693 -55.16 -65.93 -55.58
C ALA A 693 -55.67 -66.08 -57.03
N SER A 694 -55.08 -65.36 -58.00
CA SER A 694 -55.47 -65.44 -59.41
C SER A 694 -55.14 -66.79 -60.04
N THR A 695 -54.00 -67.41 -59.69
CA THR A 695 -53.67 -68.78 -60.10
C THR A 695 -54.59 -69.81 -59.46
N ARG A 696 -55.01 -69.64 -58.19
CA ARG A 696 -56.05 -70.48 -57.58
C ARG A 696 -57.41 -70.33 -58.27
N GLU A 697 -57.80 -69.12 -58.63
CA GLU A 697 -59.03 -68.87 -59.40
C GLU A 697 -58.97 -69.52 -60.79
N LEU A 698 -57.80 -69.48 -61.45
CA LEU A 698 -57.56 -70.18 -62.71
C LEU A 698 -57.66 -71.71 -62.54
N CYS A 699 -57.11 -72.28 -61.47
CA CYS A 699 -57.28 -73.70 -61.15
C CYS A 699 -58.75 -74.06 -60.96
N VAL A 700 -59.52 -73.28 -60.19
CA VAL A 700 -60.97 -73.51 -60.00
C VAL A 700 -61.72 -73.43 -61.33
N LYS A 701 -61.38 -72.48 -62.22
CA LYS A 701 -61.95 -72.40 -63.57
C LYS A 701 -61.62 -73.64 -64.40
N LEU A 702 -60.35 -74.09 -64.40
CA LEU A 702 -59.91 -75.29 -65.11
C LEU A 702 -60.59 -76.56 -64.59
N ASP A 703 -60.69 -76.75 -63.27
CA ASP A 703 -61.40 -77.90 -62.70
C ASP A 703 -62.91 -77.84 -63.00
N SER A 704 -63.55 -76.66 -62.97
CA SER A 704 -64.96 -76.53 -63.37
C SER A 704 -65.19 -76.86 -64.86
N GLY A 705 -64.25 -76.49 -65.74
CA GLY A 705 -64.27 -76.85 -67.16
C GLY A 705 -64.04 -78.35 -67.39
N LYS A 706 -63.12 -78.95 -66.63
CA LYS A 706 -62.88 -80.41 -66.59
C LYS A 706 -64.11 -81.18 -66.09
N GLU A 707 -64.80 -80.70 -65.06
CA GLU A 707 -66.08 -81.29 -64.65
C GLU A 707 -67.16 -81.15 -65.73
N MET A 708 -67.24 -80.00 -66.42
CA MET A 708 -68.19 -79.80 -67.51
C MET A 708 -67.91 -80.77 -68.67
N LEU A 709 -66.65 -80.95 -69.06
CA LEU A 709 -66.23 -81.93 -70.06
C LEU A 709 -66.51 -83.36 -69.60
N ASN A 710 -66.28 -83.71 -68.33
CA ASN A 710 -66.67 -85.02 -67.80
C ASN A 710 -68.18 -85.24 -67.83
N ARG A 711 -69.00 -84.22 -67.52
CA ARG A 711 -70.47 -84.31 -67.63
C ARG A 711 -70.92 -84.53 -69.08
N GLN A 712 -70.30 -83.83 -70.03
CA GLN A 712 -70.54 -84.03 -71.47
C GLN A 712 -70.09 -85.42 -71.94
N LEU A 713 -68.95 -85.92 -71.45
CA LEU A 713 -68.45 -87.26 -71.75
C LEU A 713 -69.40 -88.33 -71.22
N CYS A 714 -69.84 -88.25 -69.95
CA CYS A 714 -70.82 -89.16 -69.38
C CYS A 714 -72.14 -89.17 -70.16
N ALA A 715 -72.65 -87.99 -70.56
CA ALA A 715 -73.84 -87.92 -71.41
C ALA A 715 -73.62 -88.62 -72.77
N LYS A 716 -72.44 -88.46 -73.39
CA LYS A 716 -72.11 -89.15 -74.65
C LYS A 716 -71.85 -90.65 -74.49
N THR A 717 -71.36 -91.11 -73.34
CA THR A 717 -71.33 -92.54 -73.00
C THR A 717 -72.75 -93.08 -72.87
N GLN A 718 -73.64 -92.35 -72.20
CA GLN A 718 -75.04 -92.74 -72.03
C GLN A 718 -75.81 -92.77 -73.36
N ASP A 719 -75.55 -91.84 -74.28
CA ASP A 719 -76.06 -91.88 -75.67
C ASP A 719 -75.59 -93.16 -76.40
N VAL A 720 -74.33 -93.58 -76.21
CA VAL A 720 -73.78 -94.79 -76.82
C VAL A 720 -74.38 -96.06 -76.21
N GLU A 721 -74.56 -96.11 -74.89
CA GLU A 721 -75.22 -97.22 -74.19
C GLU A 721 -76.67 -97.39 -74.67
N MET A 722 -77.42 -96.28 -74.84
CA MET A 722 -78.76 -96.28 -75.44
C MET A 722 -78.76 -96.84 -76.87
N LEU A 723 -77.85 -96.37 -77.74
CA LEU A 723 -77.74 -96.84 -79.12
C LEU A 723 -77.31 -98.32 -79.21
N GLN A 724 -76.51 -98.82 -78.28
CA GLN A 724 -76.20 -100.25 -78.18
C GLN A 724 -77.44 -101.06 -77.78
N GLN A 725 -78.25 -100.56 -76.85
CA GLN A 725 -79.48 -101.23 -76.41
C GLN A 725 -80.56 -101.25 -77.51
N GLU A 726 -80.68 -100.18 -78.31
CA GLU A 726 -81.52 -100.15 -79.51
C GLU A 726 -81.05 -101.17 -80.57
N LEU A 727 -79.74 -101.30 -80.78
CA LEU A 727 -79.14 -102.29 -81.69
C LEU A 727 -79.40 -103.74 -81.23
N GLU A 728 -79.26 -104.02 -79.93
CA GLU A 728 -79.55 -105.33 -79.34
C GLU A 728 -81.04 -105.68 -79.43
N SER A 729 -81.93 -104.72 -79.18
CA SER A 729 -83.38 -104.94 -79.33
C SER A 729 -83.74 -105.27 -80.79
N SER A 730 -83.20 -104.52 -81.75
CA SER A 730 -83.34 -104.77 -83.19
C SER A 730 -82.81 -106.16 -83.60
N HIS A 731 -81.70 -106.60 -82.99
CA HIS A 731 -81.14 -107.94 -83.22
C HIS A 731 -82.07 -109.04 -82.70
N SER A 732 -82.69 -108.84 -81.53
CA SER A 732 -83.64 -109.78 -80.93
C SER A 732 -84.94 -109.91 -81.75
N GLU A 733 -85.41 -108.83 -82.37
CA GLU A 733 -86.56 -108.83 -83.27
C GLU A 733 -86.26 -109.61 -84.55
N ILE A 734 -85.07 -109.43 -85.14
CA ILE A 734 -84.61 -110.20 -86.31
C ILE A 734 -84.51 -111.71 -85.98
N GLU A 735 -84.04 -112.08 -84.79
CA GLU A 735 -84.08 -113.46 -84.29
C GLU A 735 -85.51 -114.03 -84.21
N LEU A 736 -86.47 -113.23 -83.71
CA LEU A 736 -87.85 -113.66 -83.51
C LEU A 736 -88.59 -113.84 -84.86
N LEU A 737 -88.39 -112.91 -85.80
CA LEU A 737 -88.88 -113.00 -87.18
C LEU A 737 -88.29 -114.21 -87.93
N ARG A 738 -87.00 -114.53 -87.72
CA ARG A 738 -86.39 -115.75 -88.26
C ARG A 738 -87.03 -117.03 -87.72
N LYS A 739 -87.38 -117.06 -86.43
CA LYS A 739 -88.06 -118.19 -85.78
C LYS A 739 -89.49 -118.36 -86.31
N GLN A 740 -90.23 -117.26 -86.50
CA GLN A 740 -91.56 -117.28 -87.15
C GLN A 740 -91.50 -117.77 -88.61
N LEU A 741 -90.53 -117.29 -89.40
CA LEU A 741 -90.34 -117.74 -90.78
C LEU A 741 -90.02 -119.25 -90.87
N ALA A 742 -89.33 -119.80 -89.87
CA ALA A 742 -89.06 -121.23 -89.76
C ALA A 742 -90.33 -122.03 -89.41
N SER A 743 -91.19 -121.55 -88.52
CA SER A 743 -92.47 -122.23 -88.21
C SER A 743 -93.44 -122.20 -89.39
N GLU A 744 -93.52 -121.10 -90.15
CA GLU A 744 -94.37 -121.04 -91.36
C GLU A 744 -93.91 -122.06 -92.43
N ARG A 745 -92.61 -122.25 -92.61
CA ARG A 745 -92.06 -123.28 -93.52
C ARG A 745 -92.39 -124.72 -93.08
N ILE A 746 -92.67 -124.95 -91.80
CA ILE A 746 -93.16 -126.25 -91.29
C ILE A 746 -94.68 -126.35 -91.46
N SER A 747 -95.41 -125.26 -91.22
CA SER A 747 -96.86 -125.14 -91.45
C SER A 747 -97.24 -125.50 -92.90
N VAL A 748 -96.55 -124.89 -93.88
CA VAL A 748 -96.74 -125.16 -95.31
C VAL A 748 -96.53 -126.65 -95.63
N LYS A 749 -95.43 -127.27 -95.15
CA LYS A 749 -95.18 -128.71 -95.35
C LYS A 749 -96.27 -129.62 -94.77
N ASN A 750 -96.86 -129.23 -93.63
CA ASN A 750 -97.96 -129.99 -93.04
C ASN A 750 -99.23 -129.88 -93.88
N LEU A 751 -99.51 -128.71 -94.46
CA LEU A 751 -100.63 -128.51 -95.39
C LEU A 751 -100.44 -129.26 -96.71
N GLU A 752 -99.22 -129.25 -97.28
CA GLU A 752 -98.86 -130.05 -98.47
C GLU A 752 -99.11 -131.56 -98.23
N SER A 753 -98.65 -132.08 -97.09
CA SER A 753 -98.84 -133.47 -96.69
C SER A 753 -100.32 -133.85 -96.48
N LEU A 754 -101.11 -132.96 -95.86
CA LEU A 754 -102.55 -133.13 -95.71
C LEU A 754 -103.30 -133.14 -97.06
N LEU A 755 -102.87 -132.31 -98.01
CA LEU A 755 -103.50 -132.19 -99.33
C LEU A 755 -103.28 -133.47 -100.16
N VAL A 756 -102.07 -134.04 -100.16
CA VAL A 756 -101.78 -135.36 -100.74
C VAL A 756 -102.59 -136.45 -100.03
N SER A 757 -102.66 -136.43 -98.70
CA SER A 757 -103.45 -137.38 -97.92
C SER A 757 -104.96 -137.28 -98.15
N ASN A 758 -105.46 -136.18 -98.71
CA ASN A 758 -106.88 -136.01 -99.03
C ASN A 758 -107.20 -136.57 -100.43
N GLN A 759 -106.35 -136.28 -101.43
CA GLN A 759 -106.47 -136.82 -102.79
C GLN A 759 -106.46 -138.36 -102.81
N ASP A 760 -105.61 -138.98 -101.99
CA ASP A 760 -105.52 -140.44 -101.89
C ASP A 760 -106.78 -141.08 -101.25
N LYS A 761 -107.43 -140.39 -100.30
CA LYS A 761 -108.71 -140.82 -99.71
C LYS A 761 -109.88 -140.67 -100.68
N GLU A 762 -109.87 -139.62 -101.51
CA GLU A 762 -110.92 -139.36 -102.49
C GLU A 762 -110.93 -140.44 -103.58
N CYS A 763 -109.75 -140.87 -104.05
CA CYS A 763 -109.58 -142.03 -104.93
C CYS A 763 -110.12 -143.33 -104.28
N GLN A 764 -109.79 -143.59 -103.01
CA GLN A 764 -110.31 -144.74 -102.24
C GLN A 764 -111.83 -144.66 -101.94
N SER A 765 -112.49 -143.52 -102.19
CA SER A 765 -113.95 -143.38 -102.06
C SER A 765 -114.68 -143.74 -103.36
N GLN A 766 -114.11 -143.39 -104.52
CA GLN A 766 -114.70 -143.71 -105.83
C GLN A 766 -114.76 -145.22 -106.08
N MET A 767 -113.71 -145.97 -105.73
CA MET A 767 -113.71 -147.44 -105.87
C MET A 767 -114.87 -148.10 -105.10
N ARG A 768 -115.09 -147.69 -103.85
CA ARG A 768 -116.17 -148.24 -102.99
C ARG A 768 -117.57 -147.85 -103.45
N ALA A 769 -117.73 -146.72 -104.13
CA ALA A 769 -119.01 -146.38 -104.76
C ALA A 769 -119.35 -147.34 -105.91
N GLN A 770 -118.34 -147.73 -106.70
CA GLN A 770 -118.50 -148.64 -107.84
C GLN A 770 -118.81 -150.08 -107.42
N GLU A 771 -118.29 -150.51 -106.27
CA GLU A 771 -118.63 -151.80 -105.63
C GLU A 771 -120.10 -151.84 -105.18
N LEU A 772 -120.60 -150.78 -104.54
CA LEU A 772 -121.99 -150.69 -104.05
C LEU A 772 -123.04 -150.69 -105.17
N ASP A 773 -122.78 -150.01 -106.29
CA ASP A 773 -123.68 -150.03 -107.46
C ASP A 773 -123.82 -151.45 -108.06
N SER A 774 -122.74 -152.26 -107.96
CA SER A 774 -122.74 -153.65 -108.42
C SER A 774 -123.62 -154.55 -107.54
N GLU A 775 -123.65 -154.33 -106.22
CA GLU A 775 -124.55 -155.05 -105.30
C GLU A 775 -126.02 -154.65 -105.50
N LEU A 776 -126.30 -153.38 -105.82
CA LEU A 776 -127.67 -152.89 -106.07
C LEU A 776 -128.32 -153.55 -107.30
N GLN A 777 -127.56 -153.77 -108.39
CA GLN A 777 -128.08 -154.53 -109.54
C GLN A 777 -128.51 -155.96 -109.14
N LEU A 778 -127.66 -156.66 -108.38
CA LEU A 778 -127.92 -158.06 -107.97
C LEU A 778 -129.13 -158.19 -107.02
N LEU A 779 -129.41 -157.16 -106.22
CA LEU A 779 -130.60 -157.09 -105.38
C LEU A 779 -131.88 -156.80 -106.18
N GLY A 780 -131.79 -156.01 -107.26
CA GLY A 780 -132.92 -155.70 -108.14
C GLY A 780 -133.53 -156.93 -108.83
N GLU A 781 -132.69 -157.79 -109.42
CA GLU A 781 -133.15 -159.04 -110.08
C GLU A 781 -133.86 -159.98 -109.10
N ARG A 782 -133.42 -159.98 -107.83
CA ARG A 782 -134.00 -160.79 -106.75
C ARG A 782 -135.41 -160.35 -106.35
N LEU A 783 -135.72 -159.06 -106.46
CA LEU A 783 -137.03 -158.51 -106.13
C LEU A 783 -138.10 -158.96 -107.15
N ILE A 784 -137.78 -158.85 -108.45
CA ILE A 784 -138.65 -159.24 -109.56
C ILE A 784 -139.08 -160.72 -109.46
N LEU A 785 -138.14 -161.59 -109.05
CA LEU A 785 -138.42 -163.01 -108.78
C LEU A 785 -139.40 -163.22 -107.61
N ALA A 786 -139.36 -162.40 -106.57
CA ALA A 786 -140.27 -162.49 -105.44
C ALA A 786 -141.71 -162.04 -105.79
N GLU A 787 -141.84 -160.94 -106.53
CA GLU A 787 -143.15 -160.40 -106.97
C GLU A 787 -143.91 -161.40 -107.85
N SER A 788 -143.20 -162.13 -108.73
CA SER A 788 -143.79 -163.18 -109.58
C SER A 788 -144.48 -164.31 -108.78
N LYS A 789 -143.95 -164.65 -107.59
CA LYS A 789 -144.52 -165.66 -106.68
C LYS A 789 -145.68 -165.12 -105.83
N LEU A 790 -145.67 -163.84 -105.49
CA LEU A 790 -146.78 -163.22 -104.76
C LEU A 790 -148.06 -163.18 -105.63
N GLY A 791 -147.89 -162.95 -106.93
CA GLY A 791 -148.98 -162.92 -107.91
C GLY A 791 -149.68 -164.27 -108.16
N THR A 792 -149.05 -165.42 -107.89
CA THR A 792 -149.71 -166.74 -108.00
C THR A 792 -150.53 -167.05 -106.75
N GLN A 793 -149.95 -166.89 -105.56
CA GLN A 793 -150.64 -167.12 -104.27
C GLN A 793 -151.91 -166.25 -104.10
N SER A 794 -151.90 -165.03 -104.64
CA SER A 794 -153.06 -164.14 -104.64
C SER A 794 -154.29 -164.76 -105.34
N ARG A 795 -154.10 -165.58 -106.38
CA ARG A 795 -155.20 -166.24 -107.12
C ARG A 795 -155.81 -167.39 -106.32
N GLU A 796 -155.01 -168.14 -105.56
CA GLU A 796 -155.48 -169.21 -104.67
C GLU A 796 -156.24 -168.64 -103.47
N ALA A 797 -155.74 -167.54 -102.88
CA ALA A 797 -156.35 -166.83 -101.76
C ALA A 797 -157.73 -166.20 -102.07
N GLY A 798 -158.09 -166.08 -103.36
CA GLY A 798 -159.44 -165.70 -103.79
C GLY A 798 -160.44 -166.87 -103.72
N GLN A 799 -160.04 -168.04 -104.22
CA GLN A 799 -160.91 -169.22 -104.32
C GLN A 799 -161.35 -169.77 -102.95
N LEU A 800 -160.51 -169.62 -101.93
CA LEU A 800 -160.82 -170.07 -100.57
C LEU A 800 -161.88 -169.19 -99.86
N ARG A 801 -161.96 -167.88 -100.17
CA ARG A 801 -162.91 -166.96 -99.50
C ARG A 801 -164.37 -167.29 -99.83
N ASN A 802 -164.63 -167.62 -101.09
CA ASN A 802 -165.97 -168.02 -101.55
C ASN A 802 -166.51 -169.24 -100.79
N LYS A 803 -165.62 -170.08 -100.23
CA LYS A 803 -165.96 -171.32 -99.52
C LYS A 803 -166.17 -171.16 -98.02
N ILE A 804 -165.84 -170.00 -97.46
CA ILE A 804 -166.05 -169.69 -96.03
C ILE A 804 -167.46 -169.10 -95.82
N ALA A 805 -167.91 -168.22 -96.72
CA ALA A 805 -169.23 -167.58 -96.63
C ALA A 805 -170.39 -168.60 -96.69
N GLU A 806 -170.21 -169.73 -97.38
CA GLU A 806 -171.17 -170.83 -97.41
C GLU A 806 -171.36 -171.51 -96.03
N GLN A 807 -170.35 -171.46 -95.15
CA GLN A 807 -170.38 -172.10 -93.83
C GLN A 807 -170.92 -171.19 -92.72
N GLU A 808 -170.77 -169.87 -92.84
CA GLU A 808 -171.28 -168.92 -91.83
C GLU A 808 -172.82 -168.90 -91.78
N ALA A 809 -173.49 -169.29 -92.86
CA ALA A 809 -174.95 -169.43 -92.94
C ALA A 809 -175.53 -170.54 -92.05
N GLU A 810 -174.76 -171.59 -91.74
CA GLU A 810 -175.26 -172.75 -90.97
C GLU A 810 -175.16 -172.55 -89.45
N LEU A 811 -174.17 -171.77 -88.97
CA LEU A 811 -173.81 -171.74 -87.56
C LEU A 811 -174.87 -171.09 -86.66
N ASP A 812 -175.41 -169.92 -86.99
CA ASP A 812 -176.25 -169.14 -86.06
C ASP A 812 -177.71 -169.63 -85.94
N ILE A 813 -178.08 -170.67 -86.69
CA ILE A 813 -179.29 -171.46 -86.40
C ILE A 813 -179.16 -172.15 -85.03
N THR A 814 -177.94 -172.56 -84.64
CA THR A 814 -177.68 -173.34 -83.41
C THR A 814 -177.67 -172.49 -82.13
N ARG A 815 -177.25 -171.22 -82.19
CA ARG A 815 -177.05 -170.38 -80.97
C ARG A 815 -178.35 -170.08 -80.20
N ARG A 816 -179.53 -170.33 -80.79
CA ARG A 816 -180.83 -170.17 -80.11
C ARG A 816 -181.13 -171.21 -79.02
N GLN A 817 -180.31 -172.26 -78.85
CA GLN A 817 -180.65 -173.42 -78.00
C GLN A 817 -179.87 -173.56 -76.68
N LEU A 818 -178.79 -172.80 -76.46
CA LEU A 818 -177.85 -173.07 -75.35
C LEU A 818 -178.01 -172.18 -74.10
N SER A 819 -178.72 -171.05 -74.20
CA SER A 819 -178.94 -170.16 -73.04
C SER A 819 -179.99 -170.67 -72.04
N THR A 820 -180.72 -171.74 -72.39
CA THR A 820 -181.87 -172.26 -71.62
C THR A 820 -181.52 -173.15 -70.42
N GLU A 821 -180.26 -173.57 -70.22
CA GLU A 821 -179.87 -174.40 -69.06
C GLU A 821 -179.08 -173.66 -67.96
N ARG A 822 -178.43 -172.52 -68.26
CA ARG A 822 -177.26 -172.08 -67.48
C ARG A 822 -177.54 -171.40 -66.12
N PHE A 823 -178.73 -171.57 -65.54
CA PHE A 823 -179.21 -170.78 -64.39
C PHE A 823 -179.51 -171.57 -63.09
N GLU A 824 -179.35 -172.90 -63.04
CA GLU A 824 -179.86 -173.72 -61.92
C GLU A 824 -178.91 -174.06 -60.74
N ARG A 825 -177.65 -173.56 -60.61
CA ARG A 825 -176.73 -174.03 -59.52
C ARG A 825 -175.93 -173.06 -58.60
N GLU A 826 -174.72 -172.57 -58.95
CA GLU A 826 -173.60 -172.49 -57.97
C GLU A 826 -173.43 -171.24 -57.03
N PHE A 827 -173.10 -171.45 -55.73
CA PHE A 827 -172.87 -170.45 -54.64
C PHE A 827 -171.84 -171.03 -53.50
N ALA A 828 -170.44 -170.86 -53.45
CA ALA A 828 -169.37 -171.74 -52.71
C ALA A 828 -167.98 -171.27 -51.93
N VAL A 829 -166.84 -172.07 -51.79
CA VAL A 829 -165.80 -172.26 -50.60
C VAL A 829 -164.16 -172.21 -50.83
N LYS A 830 -163.17 -172.42 -49.84
CA LYS A 830 -161.63 -172.11 -49.79
C LYS A 830 -160.63 -172.88 -48.74
N GLU A 831 -159.21 -172.74 -48.68
CA GLU A 831 -158.18 -172.69 -47.47
C GLU A 831 -156.72 -173.49 -47.28
N LEU A 832 -155.62 -172.99 -46.53
CA LEU A 832 -154.44 -173.54 -45.61
C LEU A 832 -152.81 -173.92 -45.81
N ARG A 833 -151.80 -173.42 -44.94
CA ARG A 833 -150.39 -173.88 -44.28
C ARG A 833 -148.93 -174.16 -44.97
N ARG A 834 -147.61 -174.38 -44.46
CA ARG A 834 -146.55 -174.19 -43.27
C ARG A 834 -145.06 -174.89 -43.50
N GLN A 835 -143.76 -174.94 -42.91
CA GLN A 835 -142.58 -174.42 -41.98
C GLN A 835 -141.13 -175.19 -42.20
N ASN A 836 -139.82 -175.23 -41.64
CA ASN A 836 -138.75 -174.77 -40.57
C ASN A 836 -137.17 -175.12 -40.95
N PHE A 837 -135.89 -175.19 -40.35
CA PHE A 837 -134.89 -175.14 -39.11
C PHE A 837 -133.28 -174.98 -39.50
N GLN A 838 -131.99 -175.11 -38.91
CA GLN A 838 -131.03 -175.33 -37.67
C GLN A 838 -129.41 -175.13 -38.01
N ALA A 839 -128.15 -175.31 -37.35
CA ALA A 839 -127.35 -175.47 -36.01
C ALA A 839 -125.67 -175.53 -35.99
N THR A 840 -124.87 -175.48 -34.83
CA THR A 840 -123.37 -175.80 -34.35
C THR A 840 -122.01 -174.93 -34.42
N SER A 841 -120.78 -175.44 -34.02
CA SER A 841 -119.66 -174.75 -33.24
C SER A 841 -118.21 -174.53 -33.79
N THR A 842 -117.96 -174.47 -35.10
CA THR A 842 -116.61 -174.26 -35.72
C THR A 842 -116.00 -172.85 -35.54
N PHE A 843 -114.77 -172.65 -36.04
CA PHE A 843 -114.06 -171.39 -36.31
C PHE A 843 -114.95 -170.14 -36.54
N ARG A 844 -114.69 -169.03 -35.82
CA ARG A 844 -115.43 -167.72 -35.89
C ARG A 844 -114.43 -166.55 -35.71
N ARG A 845 -114.33 -165.47 -36.49
CA ARG A 845 -115.05 -164.84 -37.64
C ARG A 845 -116.26 -163.95 -37.32
N THR A 846 -116.34 -162.81 -38.04
CA THR A 846 -117.40 -161.74 -38.06
C THR A 846 -117.42 -160.80 -36.84
N PRO A 847 -117.95 -159.54 -36.92
CA PRO A 847 -118.77 -158.96 -37.98
C PRO A 847 -118.40 -157.56 -38.56
N SER A 848 -118.98 -157.31 -39.73
CA SER A 848 -119.49 -156.03 -40.25
C SER A 848 -120.93 -156.30 -40.77
N PRO A 849 -121.71 -155.36 -41.37
CA PRO A 849 -121.63 -153.90 -41.45
C PRO A 849 -122.82 -153.24 -40.69
N PRO A 850 -123.70 -152.38 -41.27
CA PRO A 850 -124.66 -152.78 -42.33
C PRO A 850 -124.88 -151.76 -43.49
N ARG A 851 -125.82 -152.08 -44.40
CA ARG A 851 -126.12 -151.42 -45.69
C ARG A 851 -127.64 -151.42 -45.97
N ARG A 852 -128.15 -150.46 -46.75
CA ARG A 852 -129.35 -150.58 -47.64
C ARG A 852 -129.06 -149.80 -48.94
N LEU A 853 -129.46 -150.15 -50.18
CA LEU A 853 -130.53 -150.95 -50.82
C LEU A 853 -131.90 -150.26 -51.00
N THR A 854 -132.24 -149.96 -52.27
CA THR A 854 -133.53 -150.09 -53.03
C THR A 854 -133.42 -149.28 -54.37
N GLU A 855 -134.18 -149.46 -55.47
CA GLU A 855 -134.81 -150.60 -56.16
C GLU A 855 -135.52 -150.11 -57.48
N ARG A 856 -136.03 -151.04 -58.33
CA ARG A 856 -137.28 -150.98 -59.15
C ARG A 856 -137.41 -150.43 -60.61
N SER A 857 -138.20 -151.22 -61.39
CA SER A 857 -139.33 -150.87 -62.32
C SER A 857 -139.20 -150.47 -63.82
N LEU A 858 -139.69 -151.39 -64.69
CA LEU A 858 -140.83 -151.32 -65.66
C LEU A 858 -140.91 -150.35 -66.90
N ARG A 859 -141.52 -150.89 -67.99
CA ARG A 859 -142.01 -150.31 -69.28
C ARG A 859 -140.94 -149.88 -70.32
N SER A 860 -141.07 -149.98 -71.66
CA SER A 860 -142.15 -150.06 -72.70
C SER A 860 -142.63 -148.70 -73.29
N PRO A 861 -142.91 -148.57 -74.61
CA PRO A 861 -142.31 -149.22 -75.80
C PRO A 861 -142.08 -148.27 -77.03
N GLU A 862 -141.77 -148.85 -78.21
CA GLU A 862 -141.76 -148.33 -79.61
C GLU A 862 -140.43 -147.93 -80.34
N ARG A 863 -140.39 -148.35 -81.62
CA ARG A 863 -139.50 -148.01 -82.76
C ARG A 863 -138.02 -148.45 -82.68
N HIS A 864 -137.55 -149.11 -83.74
CA HIS A 864 -136.25 -149.80 -83.79
C HIS A 864 -135.52 -149.64 -85.14
N THR A 865 -134.29 -149.14 -85.08
CA THR A 865 -133.19 -149.32 -86.05
C THR A 865 -131.90 -149.50 -85.21
N ARG A 866 -130.93 -150.33 -85.62
CA ARG A 866 -129.92 -150.85 -84.67
C ARG A 866 -128.52 -151.12 -85.26
N SER A 867 -127.55 -151.18 -84.33
CA SER A 867 -126.14 -151.63 -84.40
C SER A 867 -125.94 -152.99 -85.10
N PRO A 868 -124.70 -153.30 -85.51
CA PRO A 868 -123.69 -153.94 -84.62
C PRO A 868 -122.36 -153.15 -84.54
N GLU A 869 -121.38 -153.34 -83.63
CA GLU A 869 -120.97 -154.40 -82.68
C GLU A 869 -119.96 -155.45 -83.20
N LYS A 870 -118.71 -155.41 -82.67
CA LYS A 870 -117.71 -156.48 -82.38
C LYS A 870 -116.27 -155.89 -82.29
N SER A 871 -115.24 -156.49 -81.66
CA SER A 871 -115.08 -157.45 -80.54
C SER A 871 -113.56 -157.77 -80.30
N ILE A 872 -113.21 -158.53 -79.24
CA ILE A 872 -112.04 -159.44 -79.05
C ILE A 872 -110.92 -159.05 -78.03
N ASP A 873 -110.41 -160.10 -77.36
CA ASP A 873 -109.54 -160.24 -76.16
C ASP A 873 -108.69 -161.56 -76.34
N TRP A 874 -107.63 -161.96 -75.61
CA TRP A 874 -106.88 -161.47 -74.42
C TRP A 874 -105.53 -162.23 -74.23
N SER A 875 -104.63 -161.72 -73.36
CA SER A 875 -103.63 -162.46 -72.54
C SER A 875 -102.35 -163.09 -73.17
N LEU A 876 -101.48 -163.63 -72.29
CA LEU A 876 -100.17 -164.28 -72.55
C LEU A 876 -99.94 -165.39 -71.49
N GLN A 877 -98.93 -166.23 -71.67
CA GLN A 877 -98.95 -167.70 -71.44
C GLN A 877 -99.88 -168.40 -72.45
N PHE A 878 -99.47 -169.50 -73.12
CA PHE A 878 -98.31 -170.37 -72.87
C PHE A 878 -97.57 -170.83 -74.14
N ARG A 879 -96.24 -171.00 -73.99
CA ARG A 879 -95.33 -172.03 -74.54
C ARG A 879 -95.55 -172.62 -75.95
N ASN A 880 -94.42 -172.73 -76.65
CA ASN A 880 -93.98 -173.86 -77.47
C ASN A 880 -94.99 -174.44 -78.48
N TYR A 881 -94.89 -174.02 -79.74
CA TYR A 881 -93.90 -174.63 -80.64
C TYR A 881 -93.47 -173.64 -81.73
#